data_AF-X0L301-F1
#
_entry.id   AF-X0L301-F1
#
_cell.length_a   1.000
_cell.length_b   1.000
_cell.length_c   1.000
_cell.angle_alpha   90.00
_cell.angle_beta   90.00
_cell.angle_gamma   90.00
#
_symmetry.space_group_name_H-M   'P 1'
#
loop_
_entity.id
_entity.type
_entity.pdbx_description
1 polymer ?
#
loop_
_entity_poly.entity_id
_entity_poly.type
_entity_poly.pdbx_seq_one_letter_code
_entity_poly.pdbx_strand_id
1 'polypeptide(L)'
;MSAKNLDSDALASTGLWPERTQWRVIFQNTRRDILRAMTRLPDRHSLMSDYVMAQGCRQRDLCIRSSSVDEQKISCTMRALDLVIDRCENTVRYTSRTLLCWLSSPKLHAYRETPFCLVAEKSSETRYRVLQKRFLAFVIRLHRMSNALQGEVANFRLNTVLSARLERLWSHKVWDMFDVSRGLWLDLGNYLCIEETTMALNESRSSSAENEDEEETGNNDEDDLDPEGKDDDNDDDGDWDSEDDELDHDDSAYGSDQADFSGDTYTELRIEADGELDIAAFDNFLELLYEVCLTLCTETFITGQPGSTLLVYFSGILGFSKDCQHFLLARQYCPQLSGLIYMQRLFLLERALPLRPYHTIGIPQRPHTQQLERLNELRADHMVLGSQSPLAELVSLRNFGRTIARTEPPSILFHWSDDGETVSNGSLKLTMDKFRELPEYFTSRAEELYGGLMYGLEPEIDLASVKDDLANSQSGYCFVKHPANDLESAYKELLIRAYSSSKGALARDGHWRWPIVISYLKQVTELEEMLAGGVYVEGGSCPRVRELFALECENGPFTSCGIYVWGGSVVYVARHHKAKRQTNREFYVVRFLPARLSRAMYLYLVYIRRLANLLRREQAGHSEIVQKGSDERNERLLFHVNGKAWSTSRLTDILVKATSKIWDQAINVRLYRQLAIAITERHVREVHAPFNRYDDLSSGADRNAVFAWQSDIVHCNGKPPMALTEPIRFDSNRHSCVLMSGLQLVGMNFCTNQAKDGLYLIAEYLHYLKHQ
;
A
#
# COMPACT_ATOMS: atom_id res chain seq x y z
N MET A 1 -10.11 44.85 -9.12
CA MET A 1 -8.75 45.41 -9.05
C MET A 1 -7.81 44.46 -9.78
N SER A 2 -6.96 44.99 -10.66
CA SER A 2 -6.14 44.22 -11.62
C SER A 2 -5.18 43.26 -10.93
N ALA A 3 -5.13 42.01 -11.39
CA ALA A 3 -4.30 40.91 -10.87
C ALA A 3 -2.78 41.08 -11.12
N LYS A 4 -2.30 42.30 -11.38
CA LYS A 4 -0.90 42.59 -11.72
C LYS A 4 -0.01 42.99 -10.53
N ASN A 5 -0.53 43.09 -9.31
CA ASN A 5 0.21 43.65 -8.16
C ASN A 5 0.35 42.70 -6.95
N LEU A 6 0.26 41.37 -7.13
CA LEU A 6 0.49 40.40 -6.05
C LEU A 6 1.78 39.56 -6.21
N ASP A 7 2.60 39.89 -7.22
CA ASP A 7 3.78 39.10 -7.62
C ASP A 7 5.12 39.73 -7.17
N SER A 8 5.14 40.50 -6.08
CA SER A 8 6.39 40.97 -5.48
C SER A 8 6.70 40.23 -4.17
N ASP A 9 7.70 39.36 -4.23
CA ASP A 9 8.57 38.95 -3.12
C ASP A 9 7.91 38.54 -1.80
N ALA A 10 7.06 37.51 -1.83
CA ALA A 10 6.76 36.76 -0.60
C ALA A 10 7.87 35.74 -0.34
N LEU A 11 8.43 35.70 0.88
CA LEU A 11 9.37 34.66 1.35
C LEU A 11 8.84 33.21 1.14
N ALA A 12 7.52 33.06 1.00
CA ALA A 12 6.86 31.81 0.62
C ALA A 12 7.11 31.38 -0.84
N SER A 13 7.78 32.22 -1.64
CA SER A 13 8.12 31.99 -3.05
C SER A 13 9.56 31.50 -3.23
N THR A 14 10.41 31.64 -2.22
CA THR A 14 11.87 31.41 -2.27
C THR A 14 12.29 30.08 -1.66
N GLY A 15 11.42 29.07 -1.72
CA GLY A 15 11.75 27.70 -1.34
C GLY A 15 12.41 26.93 -2.47
N LEU A 16 13.34 26.05 -2.13
CA LEU A 16 14.04 25.17 -3.08
C LEU A 16 13.10 24.28 -3.92
N TRP A 17 11.91 23.95 -3.40
CA TRP A 17 10.92 23.12 -4.11
C TRP A 17 10.18 23.87 -5.23
N PRO A 18 9.54 25.04 -4.98
CA PRO A 18 9.04 25.90 -6.05
C PRO A 18 10.10 26.28 -7.09
N GLU A 19 11.35 26.48 -6.68
CA GLU A 19 12.46 26.78 -7.58
C GLU A 19 12.82 25.58 -8.48
N ARG A 20 12.96 24.38 -7.90
CA ARG A 20 13.28 23.15 -8.64
C ARG A 20 12.20 22.74 -9.64
N THR A 21 10.93 22.96 -9.29
CA THR A 21 9.79 22.56 -10.13
C THR A 21 9.46 23.58 -11.22
N GLN A 22 9.77 24.86 -11.01
CA GLN A 22 9.48 25.97 -11.93
C GLN A 22 8.01 26.06 -12.37
N TRP A 23 7.07 25.44 -11.65
CA TRP A 23 5.67 25.37 -12.08
C TRP A 23 5.02 26.75 -12.24
N ARG A 24 5.42 27.74 -11.43
CA ARG A 24 4.95 29.13 -11.57
C ARG A 24 5.29 29.74 -12.92
N VAL A 25 6.46 29.40 -13.48
CA VAL A 25 6.94 29.88 -14.78
C VAL A 25 6.29 29.06 -15.90
N ILE A 26 6.30 27.73 -15.79
CA ILE A 26 5.77 26.82 -16.81
C ILE A 26 4.27 27.08 -17.05
N PHE A 27 3.51 27.25 -15.97
CA PHE A 27 2.06 27.46 -16.03
C PHE A 27 1.67 28.95 -15.95
N GLN A 28 2.63 29.86 -16.10
CA GLN A 28 2.35 31.30 -16.10
C GLN A 28 1.40 31.64 -17.25
N ASN A 29 0.29 32.33 -16.94
CA ASN A 29 -0.77 32.69 -17.89
C ASN A 29 -1.57 31.52 -18.50
N THR A 30 -1.47 30.32 -17.95
CA THR A 30 -2.32 29.19 -18.34
C THR A 30 -3.53 29.05 -17.42
N ARG A 31 -4.66 28.59 -17.96
CA ARG A 31 -5.85 28.27 -17.17
C ARG A 31 -5.71 26.88 -16.55
N ARG A 32 -5.18 26.85 -15.32
CA ARG A 32 -4.91 25.63 -14.54
C ARG A 32 -6.15 24.75 -14.35
N ASP A 33 -7.34 25.35 -14.25
CA ASP A 33 -8.62 24.66 -14.18
C ASP A 33 -8.91 23.84 -15.45
N ILE A 34 -8.61 24.39 -16.63
CA ILE A 34 -8.76 23.68 -17.91
C ILE A 34 -7.77 22.53 -18.00
N LEU A 35 -6.51 22.80 -17.67
CA LEU A 35 -5.45 21.78 -17.68
C LEU A 35 -5.81 20.60 -16.77
N ARG A 36 -6.30 20.88 -15.55
CA ARG A 36 -6.77 19.83 -14.64
C ARG A 36 -7.94 19.04 -15.23
N ALA A 37 -8.92 19.72 -15.82
CA ALA A 37 -10.07 19.08 -16.47
C ALA A 37 -9.66 18.19 -17.65
N MET A 38 -8.66 18.59 -18.43
CA MET A 38 -8.11 17.78 -19.52
C MET A 38 -7.49 16.46 -19.06
N THR A 39 -7.11 16.32 -17.78
CA THR A 39 -6.54 15.08 -17.23
C THR A 39 -7.57 14.07 -16.73
N ARG A 40 -8.86 14.42 -16.61
CA ARG A 40 -9.89 13.54 -16.03
C ARG A 40 -10.21 12.36 -16.95
N LEU A 41 -10.56 11.20 -16.42
CA LEU A 41 -11.04 10.13 -17.30
C LEU A 41 -12.47 10.41 -17.77
N PRO A 42 -12.92 9.85 -18.91
CA PRO A 42 -14.28 10.06 -19.38
C PRO A 42 -15.31 9.42 -18.43
N ASP A 43 -16.31 10.18 -17.98
CA ASP A 43 -17.43 9.64 -17.20
C ASP A 43 -18.27 8.68 -18.07
N ARG A 44 -18.30 7.39 -17.71
CA ARG A 44 -19.06 6.37 -18.44
C ARG A 44 -20.57 6.59 -18.41
N HIS A 45 -21.07 7.28 -17.40
CA HIS A 45 -22.50 7.58 -17.27
C HIS A 45 -22.93 8.77 -18.13
N SER A 46 -21.98 9.55 -18.67
CA SER A 46 -22.24 10.79 -19.41
C SER A 46 -21.64 10.83 -20.83
N LEU A 47 -21.17 9.69 -21.37
CA LEU A 47 -20.53 9.58 -22.69
C LEU A 47 -21.39 10.03 -23.88
N MET A 48 -22.70 10.18 -23.69
CA MET A 48 -23.63 10.64 -24.73
C MET A 48 -23.66 12.17 -24.87
N SER A 49 -22.94 12.90 -24.01
CA SER A 49 -22.88 14.36 -24.01
C SER A 49 -21.45 14.87 -24.18
N ASP A 50 -21.31 16.08 -24.72
CA ASP A 50 -20.00 16.71 -24.83
C ASP A 50 -19.41 17.00 -23.44
N TYR A 51 -18.15 16.65 -23.25
CA TYR A 51 -17.44 16.92 -22.01
C TYR A 51 -17.00 18.39 -21.95
N VAL A 52 -17.64 19.16 -21.08
CA VAL A 52 -17.34 20.59 -20.88
C VAL A 52 -16.20 20.75 -19.90
N MET A 53 -14.99 21.01 -20.41
CA MET A 53 -13.79 21.23 -19.58
C MET A 53 -13.81 22.58 -18.89
N ALA A 54 -14.24 23.63 -19.59
CA ALA A 54 -14.41 24.94 -19.00
C ALA A 54 -15.37 25.83 -19.77
N GLN A 55 -15.97 26.77 -19.03
CA GLN A 55 -16.71 27.88 -19.61
C GLN A 55 -15.73 28.92 -20.19
N GLY A 56 -16.12 29.53 -21.32
CA GLY A 56 -15.33 30.57 -21.97
C GLY A 56 -15.07 31.76 -21.05
N CYS A 57 -14.01 32.53 -21.31
CA CYS A 57 -13.54 33.61 -20.44
C CYS A 57 -14.58 34.75 -20.26
N ARG A 58 -15.54 34.87 -21.18
CA ARG A 58 -16.69 35.80 -21.13
C ARG A 58 -17.99 35.04 -21.34
N GLN A 59 -19.12 35.62 -20.92
CA GLN A 59 -20.46 35.03 -21.05
C GLN A 59 -20.92 34.78 -22.51
N ARG A 60 -20.14 35.25 -23.51
CA ARG A 60 -20.35 35.03 -24.95
C ARG A 60 -19.29 34.15 -25.62
N ASP A 61 -18.24 33.76 -24.89
CA ASP A 61 -17.17 32.92 -25.42
C ASP A 61 -17.62 31.45 -25.41
N LEU A 62 -17.29 30.71 -26.47
CA LEU A 62 -17.59 29.29 -26.56
C LEU A 62 -16.89 28.53 -25.44
N CYS A 63 -17.59 27.56 -24.86
CA CYS A 63 -16.98 26.66 -23.88
C CYS A 63 -15.92 25.80 -24.57
N ILE A 64 -14.85 25.48 -23.85
CA ILE A 64 -13.86 24.50 -24.30
C ILE A 64 -14.41 23.12 -23.97
N ARG A 65 -14.68 22.34 -25.02
CA ARG A 65 -15.37 21.05 -24.95
C ARG A 65 -14.62 19.98 -25.73
N SER A 66 -14.69 18.76 -25.23
CA SER A 66 -14.36 17.55 -25.98
C SER A 66 -15.66 16.92 -26.45
N SER A 67 -15.74 16.50 -27.71
CA SER A 67 -16.99 15.96 -28.25
C SER A 67 -17.33 14.62 -27.64
N SER A 68 -18.63 14.31 -27.53
CA SER A 68 -19.08 12.97 -27.06
C SER A 68 -18.43 11.82 -27.83
N VAL A 69 -18.25 11.96 -29.15
CA VAL A 69 -17.56 10.97 -30.00
C VAL A 69 -16.09 10.81 -29.62
N ASP A 70 -15.39 11.92 -29.33
CA ASP A 70 -14.00 11.85 -28.89
C ASP A 70 -13.90 11.18 -27.51
N GLU A 71 -14.78 11.51 -26.56
CA GLU A 71 -14.79 10.91 -25.22
C GLU A 71 -15.13 9.42 -25.21
N GLN A 72 -16.02 8.97 -26.10
CA GLN A 72 -16.29 7.54 -26.32
C GLN A 72 -15.04 6.78 -26.78
N LYS A 73 -14.32 7.33 -27.79
CA LYS A 73 -13.05 6.75 -28.26
C LYS A 73 -11.96 6.78 -27.19
N ILE A 74 -11.85 7.87 -26.42
CA ILE A 74 -10.91 7.96 -25.29
C ILE A 74 -11.22 6.85 -24.27
N SER A 75 -12.49 6.68 -23.91
CA SER A 75 -12.94 5.65 -22.95
C SER A 75 -12.58 4.23 -23.40
N CYS A 76 -12.84 3.89 -24.66
CA CYS A 76 -12.41 2.63 -25.27
C CYS A 76 -10.88 2.48 -25.24
N THR A 77 -10.14 3.54 -25.57
CA THR A 77 -8.67 3.53 -25.55
C THR A 77 -8.10 3.27 -24.16
N MET A 78 -8.74 3.77 -23.09
CA MET A 78 -8.30 3.52 -21.71
C MET A 78 -8.40 2.05 -21.32
N ARG A 79 -9.35 1.30 -21.90
CA ARG A 79 -9.47 -0.15 -21.72
C ARG A 79 -8.47 -0.91 -22.59
N ALA A 80 -8.26 -0.49 -23.84
CA ALA A 80 -7.20 -1.06 -24.69
C ALA A 80 -5.81 -0.88 -24.06
N LEU A 81 -5.57 0.24 -23.37
CA LEU A 81 -4.33 0.50 -22.66
C LEU A 81 -4.09 -0.50 -21.52
N ASP A 82 -5.12 -1.03 -20.85
CA ASP A 82 -4.95 -2.08 -19.84
C ASP A 82 -4.29 -3.31 -20.45
N LEU A 83 -4.69 -3.73 -21.66
CA LEU A 83 -4.10 -4.87 -22.37
C LEU A 83 -2.62 -4.63 -22.75
N VAL A 84 -2.28 -3.39 -23.13
CA VAL A 84 -0.88 -3.00 -23.39
C VAL A 84 -0.04 -3.08 -22.12
N ILE A 85 -0.60 -2.62 -20.98
CA ILE A 85 0.07 -2.68 -19.69
C ILE A 85 0.22 -4.13 -19.23
N ASP A 86 -0.80 -4.97 -19.40
CA ASP A 86 -0.76 -6.39 -19.03
C ASP A 86 0.37 -7.12 -19.76
N ARG A 87 0.54 -6.85 -21.07
CA ARG A 87 1.68 -7.35 -21.84
C ARG A 87 3.03 -6.89 -21.25
N CYS A 88 3.16 -5.62 -20.89
CA CYS A 88 4.38 -5.10 -20.27
C CYS A 88 4.67 -5.75 -18.92
N GLU A 89 3.63 -5.99 -18.10
CA GLU A 89 3.76 -6.71 -16.83
C GLU A 89 4.16 -8.17 -17.03
N ASN A 90 3.65 -8.83 -18.07
CA ASN A 90 4.07 -10.18 -18.42
C ASN A 90 5.56 -10.21 -18.76
N THR A 91 6.08 -9.24 -19.50
CA THR A 91 7.53 -9.13 -19.72
C THR A 91 8.31 -9.00 -18.42
N VAL A 92 7.82 -8.25 -17.42
CA VAL A 92 8.44 -8.21 -16.08
C VAL A 92 8.43 -9.59 -15.42
N ARG A 93 7.30 -10.31 -15.45
CA ARG A 93 7.15 -11.64 -14.81
C ARG A 93 8.14 -12.67 -15.37
N TYR A 94 8.50 -12.56 -16.64
CA TYR A 94 9.43 -13.46 -17.34
C TYR A 94 10.82 -12.87 -17.58
N THR A 95 11.18 -11.77 -16.90
CA THR A 95 12.53 -11.20 -16.93
C THR A 95 13.32 -11.62 -15.69
N SER A 96 14.60 -11.94 -15.85
CA SER A 96 15.43 -12.43 -14.74
C SER A 96 15.61 -11.37 -13.65
N ARG A 97 15.79 -11.82 -12.39
CA ARG A 97 16.04 -10.95 -11.23
C ARG A 97 17.21 -9.97 -11.51
N THR A 98 18.28 -10.45 -12.12
CA THR A 98 19.47 -9.65 -12.46
C THR A 98 19.14 -8.48 -13.38
N LEU A 99 18.37 -8.71 -14.45
CA LEU A 99 17.95 -7.65 -15.36
C LEU A 99 16.99 -6.65 -14.69
N LEU A 100 16.10 -7.13 -13.81
CA LEU A 100 15.21 -6.27 -13.02
C LEU A 100 15.96 -5.41 -12.00
N CYS A 101 17.07 -5.90 -11.45
CA CYS A 101 17.99 -5.13 -10.61
C CYS A 101 18.68 -3.99 -11.40
N TRP A 102 19.08 -4.26 -12.65
CA TRP A 102 19.59 -3.23 -13.56
C TRP A 102 18.51 -2.21 -13.93
N LEU A 103 17.29 -2.65 -14.26
CA LEU A 103 16.15 -1.78 -14.56
C LEU A 103 15.83 -0.81 -13.40
N SER A 104 15.96 -1.29 -12.16
CA SER A 104 15.74 -0.47 -10.96
C SER A 104 16.82 0.59 -10.73
N SER A 105 18.04 0.35 -11.22
CA SER A 105 19.20 1.19 -10.92
C SER A 105 19.19 2.52 -11.69
N PRO A 106 19.41 3.65 -11.00
CA PRO A 106 19.57 4.96 -11.62
C PRO A 106 20.96 5.19 -12.24
N LYS A 107 21.93 4.30 -12.01
CA LYS A 107 23.32 4.40 -12.50
C LYS A 107 23.56 3.37 -13.61
N LEU A 108 24.31 3.72 -14.65
CA LEU A 108 24.54 2.82 -15.80
C LEU A 108 25.40 1.60 -15.42
N HIS A 109 26.49 1.82 -14.67
CA HIS A 109 27.51 0.82 -14.36
C HIS A 109 27.35 0.13 -12.99
N ALA A 110 26.37 0.55 -12.19
CA ALA A 110 26.06 -0.08 -10.91
C ALA A 110 24.63 -0.60 -10.95
N TYR A 111 24.38 -1.84 -10.54
CA TYR A 111 23.03 -2.36 -10.40
C TYR A 111 22.53 -2.21 -8.96
N ARG A 112 21.22 -2.24 -8.75
CA ARG A 112 20.62 -2.17 -7.42
C ARG A 112 20.34 -3.57 -6.91
N GLU A 113 20.70 -3.89 -5.67
CA GLU A 113 20.43 -5.21 -5.07
C GLU A 113 18.94 -5.56 -5.06
N THR A 114 18.07 -4.55 -5.03
CA THR A 114 16.62 -4.68 -5.04
C THR A 114 16.07 -4.64 -6.47
N PRO A 115 15.46 -5.74 -6.96
CA PRO A 115 14.92 -5.80 -8.30
C PRO A 115 13.71 -4.87 -8.45
N PHE A 116 13.45 -4.43 -9.68
CA PHE A 116 12.14 -3.89 -10.02
C PHE A 116 11.10 -4.99 -9.84
N CYS A 117 10.03 -4.70 -9.09
CA CYS A 117 8.94 -5.64 -8.85
C CYS A 117 7.62 -5.01 -9.25
N LEU A 118 6.72 -5.85 -9.78
CA LEU A 118 5.33 -5.46 -9.96
C LEU A 118 4.72 -5.07 -8.62
N VAL A 119 3.84 -4.07 -8.66
CA VAL A 119 3.15 -3.59 -7.48
C VAL A 119 2.27 -4.73 -6.93
N ALA A 120 2.61 -5.21 -5.75
CA ALA A 120 1.94 -6.36 -5.16
C ALA A 120 0.56 -6.03 -4.57
N GLU A 121 0.14 -4.77 -4.60
CA GLU A 121 -1.12 -4.34 -4.01
C GLU A 121 -2.07 -3.78 -5.06
N LYS A 122 -3.26 -4.37 -5.17
CA LYS A 122 -4.22 -4.03 -6.24
C LYS A 122 -4.59 -2.55 -6.25
N SER A 123 -4.76 -1.89 -5.10
CA SER A 123 -5.12 -0.46 -5.09
C SER A 123 -4.00 0.45 -5.64
N SER A 124 -2.74 0.10 -5.38
CA SER A 124 -1.58 0.83 -5.89
C SER A 124 -1.41 0.57 -7.40
N GLU A 125 -1.63 -0.68 -7.84
CA GLU A 125 -1.65 -1.05 -9.25
C GLU A 125 -2.73 -0.25 -10.01
N THR A 126 -3.97 -0.28 -9.52
CA THR A 126 -5.10 0.52 -10.04
C THR A 126 -4.73 1.99 -10.16
N ARG A 127 -4.16 2.58 -9.10
CA ARG A 127 -3.77 3.99 -9.07
C ARG A 127 -2.74 4.34 -10.14
N TYR A 128 -1.73 3.49 -10.33
CA TYR A 128 -0.67 3.74 -11.32
C TYR A 128 -1.19 3.61 -12.75
N ARG A 129 -2.05 2.62 -13.01
CA ARG A 129 -2.75 2.46 -14.29
C ARG A 129 -3.66 3.66 -14.59
N VAL A 130 -4.45 4.12 -13.60
CA VAL A 130 -5.29 5.32 -13.72
C VAL A 130 -4.45 6.55 -14.04
N LEU A 131 -3.29 6.72 -13.40
CA LEU A 131 -2.42 7.86 -13.67
C LEU A 131 -1.91 7.89 -15.11
N GLN A 132 -1.55 6.73 -15.67
CA GLN A 132 -1.15 6.61 -17.06
C GLN A 132 -2.33 6.83 -18.02
N LYS A 133 -3.53 6.36 -17.67
CA LYS A 133 -4.77 6.63 -18.43
C LYS A 133 -5.06 8.13 -18.48
N ARG A 134 -4.95 8.83 -17.34
CA ARG A 134 -5.12 10.29 -17.25
C ARG A 134 -4.13 11.03 -18.14
N PHE A 135 -2.88 10.57 -18.17
CA PHE A 135 -1.86 11.12 -19.07
C PHE A 135 -2.26 10.94 -20.54
N LEU A 136 -2.65 9.73 -20.93
CA LEU A 136 -3.02 9.47 -22.32
C LEU A 136 -4.30 10.22 -22.74
N ALA A 137 -5.30 10.31 -21.87
CA ALA A 137 -6.51 11.11 -22.10
C ALA A 137 -6.17 12.59 -22.29
N PHE A 138 -5.26 13.15 -21.47
CA PHE A 138 -4.75 14.51 -21.64
C PHE A 138 -4.10 14.71 -23.02
N VAL A 139 -3.23 13.79 -23.44
CA VAL A 139 -2.53 13.86 -24.74
C VAL A 139 -3.52 13.79 -25.91
N ILE A 140 -4.48 12.87 -25.85
CA ILE A 140 -5.49 12.72 -26.91
C ILE A 140 -6.37 13.98 -26.99
N ARG A 141 -6.86 14.51 -25.86
CA ARG A 141 -7.64 15.75 -25.86
C ARG A 141 -6.86 16.92 -26.42
N LEU A 142 -5.59 17.05 -26.05
CA LEU A 142 -4.70 18.10 -26.57
C LEU A 142 -4.55 17.97 -28.10
N HIS A 143 -4.42 16.75 -28.61
CA HIS A 143 -4.34 16.45 -30.04
C HIS A 143 -5.60 16.80 -30.82
N ARG A 144 -6.78 16.57 -30.23
CA ARG A 144 -8.08 16.89 -30.84
C ARG A 144 -8.39 18.39 -30.86
N MET A 145 -7.65 19.22 -30.10
CA MET A 145 -7.76 20.68 -30.14
C MET A 145 -7.04 21.28 -31.35
N SER A 146 -7.55 22.41 -31.85
CA SER A 146 -6.86 23.17 -32.90
C SER A 146 -5.52 23.72 -32.42
N ASN A 147 -4.55 23.89 -33.31
CA ASN A 147 -3.22 24.43 -32.94
C ASN A 147 -3.28 25.81 -32.26
N ALA A 148 -4.27 26.63 -32.60
CA ALA A 148 -4.51 27.92 -31.95
C ALA A 148 -4.95 27.71 -30.49
N LEU A 149 -5.88 26.79 -30.25
CA LEU A 149 -6.39 26.48 -28.93
C LEU A 149 -5.36 25.74 -28.07
N GLN A 150 -4.51 24.89 -28.65
CA GLN A 150 -3.38 24.25 -27.94
C GLN A 150 -2.43 25.32 -27.35
N GLY A 151 -2.08 26.34 -28.14
CA GLY A 151 -1.26 27.45 -27.67
C GLY A 151 -1.94 28.33 -26.63
N GLU A 152 -3.25 28.55 -26.76
CA GLU A 152 -4.03 29.36 -25.81
C GLU A 152 -4.27 28.65 -24.47
N VAL A 153 -4.60 27.35 -24.50
CA VAL A 153 -5.03 26.59 -23.31
C VAL A 153 -3.85 25.97 -22.57
N ALA A 154 -2.95 25.32 -23.32
CA ALA A 154 -1.85 24.56 -22.73
C ALA A 154 -0.50 25.26 -22.86
N ASN A 155 -0.39 26.30 -23.69
CA ASN A 155 0.90 26.90 -24.06
C ASN A 155 1.94 25.82 -24.48
N PHE A 156 1.44 24.74 -25.09
CA PHE A 156 2.21 23.57 -25.48
C PHE A 156 1.82 23.17 -26.90
N ARG A 157 2.79 22.77 -27.71
CA ARG A 157 2.54 22.28 -29.08
C ARG A 157 3.03 20.86 -29.21
N LEU A 158 2.17 19.99 -29.74
CA LEU A 158 2.54 18.61 -30.01
C LEU A 158 3.62 18.53 -31.07
N ASN A 159 4.60 17.66 -30.84
CA ASN A 159 5.59 17.31 -31.85
C ASN A 159 4.90 16.70 -33.08
N THR A 160 5.31 17.10 -34.28
CA THR A 160 4.82 16.56 -35.56
C THR A 160 4.84 15.02 -35.63
N VAL A 161 5.87 14.37 -35.08
CA VAL A 161 5.98 12.89 -35.06
C VAL A 161 4.90 12.28 -34.18
N LEU A 162 4.71 12.84 -32.98
CA LEU A 162 3.68 12.39 -32.06
C LEU A 162 2.28 12.63 -32.63
N SER A 163 2.03 13.80 -33.22
CA SER A 163 0.77 14.11 -33.89
C SER A 163 0.46 13.12 -35.01
N ALA A 164 1.44 12.75 -35.84
CA ALA A 164 1.23 11.77 -36.91
C ALA A 164 0.90 10.37 -36.37
N ARG A 165 1.55 9.95 -35.27
CA ARG A 165 1.26 8.68 -34.59
C ARG A 165 -0.13 8.66 -33.95
N LEU A 166 -0.51 9.76 -33.30
CA LEU A 166 -1.85 9.93 -32.73
C LEU A 166 -2.93 9.94 -33.81
N GLU A 167 -2.73 10.63 -34.93
CA GLU A 167 -3.69 10.59 -36.06
C GLU A 167 -3.85 9.16 -36.59
N ARG A 168 -2.74 8.41 -36.77
CA ARG A 168 -2.79 7.01 -37.23
C ARG A 168 -3.61 6.13 -36.29
N LEU A 169 -3.49 6.33 -34.98
CA LEU A 169 -4.30 5.64 -33.98
C LEU A 169 -5.78 6.09 -34.04
N TRP A 170 -6.00 7.39 -34.21
CA TRP A 170 -7.33 7.99 -34.18
C TRP A 170 -8.19 7.67 -35.40
N SER A 171 -7.56 7.55 -36.57
CA SER A 171 -8.16 7.19 -37.85
C SER A 171 -8.13 5.69 -38.15
N HIS A 172 -7.81 4.86 -37.15
CA HIS A 172 -7.66 3.42 -37.35
C HIS A 172 -8.98 2.73 -37.69
N LYS A 173 -8.97 1.73 -38.59
CA LYS A 173 -10.19 1.01 -39.06
C LYS A 173 -10.97 0.28 -37.97
N VAL A 174 -10.34 0.01 -36.82
CA VAL A 174 -10.98 -0.72 -35.70
C VAL A 174 -12.21 0.00 -35.16
N TRP A 175 -12.27 1.34 -35.29
CA TRP A 175 -13.41 2.13 -34.81
C TRP A 175 -14.71 1.83 -35.56
N ASP A 176 -14.63 1.28 -36.78
CA ASP A 176 -15.81 0.91 -37.58
C ASP A 176 -16.26 -0.54 -37.31
N MET A 177 -15.51 -1.29 -36.48
CA MET A 177 -15.72 -2.72 -36.25
C MET A 177 -16.59 -3.03 -35.02
N PHE A 178 -16.87 -2.04 -34.17
CA PHE A 178 -17.68 -2.24 -32.97
C PHE A 178 -18.39 -0.97 -32.48
N ASP A 179 -19.35 -1.13 -31.58
CA ASP A 179 -20.10 -0.03 -30.99
C ASP A 179 -19.27 0.72 -29.94
N VAL A 180 -18.65 1.82 -30.36
CA VAL A 180 -17.83 2.72 -29.52
C VAL A 180 -18.69 3.52 -28.52
N SER A 181 -20.00 3.64 -28.75
CA SER A 181 -20.87 4.53 -27.96
C SER A 181 -20.90 4.18 -26.46
N ARG A 182 -20.66 2.91 -26.13
CA ARG A 182 -20.61 2.41 -24.75
C ARG A 182 -19.31 2.76 -24.02
N GLY A 183 -18.28 3.24 -24.72
CA GLY A 183 -16.95 3.48 -24.15
C GLY A 183 -16.27 2.21 -23.64
N LEU A 184 -16.66 1.04 -24.15
CA LEU A 184 -16.09 -0.24 -23.77
C LEU A 184 -15.28 -0.80 -24.94
N TRP A 185 -14.04 -1.18 -24.66
CA TRP A 185 -13.25 -1.97 -25.60
C TRP A 185 -13.82 -3.39 -25.68
N LEU A 186 -13.77 -4.02 -26.86
CA LEU A 186 -14.23 -5.41 -26.99
C LEU A 186 -13.36 -6.34 -26.15
N ASP A 187 -14.00 -7.15 -25.32
CA ASP A 187 -13.35 -8.29 -24.67
C ASP A 187 -13.29 -9.46 -25.68
N LEU A 188 -12.12 -9.63 -26.31
CA LEU A 188 -11.85 -10.73 -27.24
C LEU A 188 -11.53 -12.06 -26.51
N GLY A 189 -11.68 -12.10 -25.18
CA GLY A 189 -11.42 -13.28 -24.35
C GLY A 189 -9.93 -13.64 -24.24
N ASN A 190 -9.66 -14.82 -23.67
CA ASN A 190 -8.31 -15.33 -23.34
C ASN A 190 -7.39 -15.66 -24.55
N TYR A 191 -7.72 -15.23 -25.77
CA TYR A 191 -6.87 -15.48 -26.95
C TYR A 191 -5.44 -14.93 -26.75
N LEU A 192 -5.31 -13.75 -26.14
CA LEU A 192 -4.03 -13.12 -25.85
C LEU A 192 -3.21 -13.89 -24.78
N CYS A 193 -3.84 -14.37 -23.70
CA CYS A 193 -3.19 -15.07 -22.57
C CYS A 193 -2.68 -16.49 -22.90
N ILE A 194 -3.36 -17.20 -23.81
CA ILE A 194 -2.99 -18.58 -24.18
C ILE A 194 -1.66 -18.61 -24.93
N GLU A 195 -1.41 -17.67 -25.85
CA GLU A 195 -0.11 -17.59 -26.52
C GLU A 195 1.03 -17.15 -25.57
N GLU A 196 0.75 -16.37 -24.51
CA GLU A 196 1.77 -15.90 -23.54
C GLU A 196 2.32 -17.06 -22.73
N THR A 197 1.41 -17.94 -22.27
CA THR A 197 1.77 -19.08 -21.42
C THR A 197 2.54 -20.13 -22.22
N THR A 198 2.13 -20.41 -23.47
CA THR A 198 2.76 -21.45 -24.30
C THR A 198 4.18 -21.07 -24.75
N MET A 199 4.43 -19.79 -25.05
CA MET A 199 5.76 -19.29 -25.45
C MET A 199 6.74 -19.21 -24.28
N ALA A 200 6.28 -18.74 -23.11
CA ALA A 200 7.12 -18.67 -21.92
C ALA A 200 7.55 -20.05 -21.41
N LEU A 201 6.68 -21.07 -21.51
CA LEU A 201 7.03 -22.46 -21.17
C LEU A 201 8.08 -23.06 -22.12
N ASN A 202 8.17 -22.59 -23.36
CA ASN A 202 9.17 -23.06 -24.33
C ASN A 202 10.57 -22.45 -24.08
N GLU A 203 10.65 -21.22 -23.57
CA GLU A 203 11.93 -20.62 -23.12
C GLU A 203 12.47 -21.35 -21.88
N SER A 204 11.62 -21.70 -20.90
CA SER A 204 12.02 -22.46 -19.71
C SER A 204 12.60 -23.84 -20.07
N ARG A 205 12.02 -24.53 -21.07
CA ARG A 205 12.47 -25.85 -21.53
C ARG A 205 13.76 -25.84 -22.34
N SER A 206 14.18 -24.69 -22.89
CA SER A 206 15.43 -24.59 -23.66
C SER A 206 16.66 -24.25 -22.80
N SER A 207 16.46 -23.92 -21.51
CA SER A 207 17.53 -23.56 -20.57
C SER A 207 18.04 -24.71 -19.70
N SER A 208 17.43 -25.90 -19.78
CA SER A 208 17.91 -27.11 -19.09
C SER A 208 19.01 -27.80 -19.91
N ALA A 209 20.18 -27.17 -19.96
CA ALA A 209 21.43 -27.84 -20.28
C ALA A 209 22.27 -27.86 -18.99
N GLU A 210 22.69 -29.07 -18.64
CA GLU A 210 23.46 -29.47 -17.47
C GLU A 210 24.61 -28.51 -17.17
N ASN A 211 24.75 -28.06 -15.93
CA ASN A 211 26.03 -27.61 -15.39
C ASN A 211 26.19 -28.22 -14.00
N GLU A 212 27.21 -29.06 -13.90
CA GLU A 212 27.71 -29.73 -12.71
C GLU A 212 28.33 -28.72 -11.74
N ASP A 213 28.28 -29.08 -10.46
CA ASP A 213 28.86 -28.36 -9.33
C ASP A 213 30.38 -28.16 -9.50
N GLU A 214 30.88 -26.93 -9.42
CA GLU A 214 32.25 -26.65 -8.96
C GLU A 214 32.28 -25.42 -8.04
N GLU A 215 32.68 -25.67 -6.79
CA GLU A 215 33.13 -24.66 -5.84
C GLU A 215 34.48 -24.09 -6.32
N GLU A 216 34.64 -22.77 -6.40
CA GLU A 216 35.99 -22.20 -6.34
C GLU A 216 36.04 -20.86 -5.59
N THR A 217 36.83 -20.90 -4.52
CA THR A 217 37.35 -19.80 -3.72
C THR A 217 38.29 -18.90 -4.52
N GLY A 218 38.16 -17.58 -4.40
CA GLY A 218 39.15 -16.65 -4.94
C GLY A 218 38.95 -15.22 -4.46
N ASN A 219 39.67 -14.85 -3.39
CA ASN A 219 39.94 -13.46 -3.01
C ASN A 219 40.59 -12.72 -4.19
N ASN A 220 40.22 -11.46 -4.40
CA ASN A 220 41.14 -10.40 -4.77
C ASN A 220 40.53 -9.05 -4.39
N ASP A 221 41.17 -8.42 -3.40
CA ASP A 221 41.04 -7.02 -3.05
C ASP A 221 41.61 -6.17 -4.19
N GLU A 222 40.85 -5.23 -4.73
CA GLU A 222 41.42 -3.98 -5.24
C GLU A 222 40.46 -2.82 -4.88
N ASP A 223 41.05 -1.87 -4.15
CA ASP A 223 40.48 -0.60 -3.74
C ASP A 223 40.02 0.22 -4.95
N ASP A 224 38.81 0.79 -4.89
CA ASP A 224 38.57 2.08 -5.52
C ASP A 224 37.56 2.90 -4.71
N LEU A 225 38.07 4.06 -4.28
CA LEU A 225 37.41 5.11 -3.54
C LEU A 225 36.48 5.87 -4.48
N ASP A 226 35.19 5.99 -4.16
CA ASP A 226 34.39 7.10 -4.68
C ASP A 226 33.37 7.58 -3.62
N PRO A 227 33.30 8.89 -3.32
CA PRO A 227 32.62 9.44 -2.17
C PRO A 227 31.25 10.00 -2.57
N GLU A 228 30.21 9.18 -2.55
CA GLU A 228 28.84 9.70 -2.55
C GLU A 228 27.96 8.92 -1.58
N GLY A 229 27.30 9.69 -0.71
CA GLY A 229 26.64 9.24 0.52
C GLY A 229 25.71 8.05 0.34
N LYS A 230 25.99 7.01 1.11
CA LYS A 230 25.03 5.99 1.50
C LYS A 230 23.98 6.62 2.41
N ASP A 231 23.01 7.29 1.82
CA ASP A 231 21.75 7.63 2.49
C ASP A 231 20.63 6.73 1.93
N ASP A 232 20.74 5.43 2.19
CA ASP A 232 19.63 4.48 2.04
C ASP A 232 18.97 4.23 3.42
N ASP A 233 18.72 5.33 4.15
CA ASP A 233 17.85 5.36 5.33
C ASP A 233 16.41 5.66 4.88
N ASN A 234 15.71 4.61 4.44
CA ASN A 234 14.26 4.60 4.20
C ASN A 234 13.50 4.11 5.46
N ASP A 235 13.81 4.66 6.63
CA ASP A 235 13.21 4.21 7.90
C ASP A 235 12.25 5.23 8.55
N ASP A 236 11.81 6.27 7.83
CA ASP A 236 10.69 7.11 8.29
C ASP A 236 9.63 7.34 7.21
N ASP A 237 8.95 6.24 6.86
CA ASP A 237 7.80 6.23 5.95
C ASP A 237 6.46 6.39 6.71
N GLY A 238 6.49 7.03 7.88
CA GLY A 238 5.33 7.19 8.77
C GLY A 238 4.21 8.09 8.23
N ASP A 239 4.47 8.94 7.22
CA ASP A 239 3.52 9.96 6.75
C ASP A 239 3.16 9.89 5.24
N TRP A 240 3.41 8.75 4.59
CA TRP A 240 3.02 8.53 3.19
C TRP A 240 1.68 7.79 3.02
N ASP A 241 0.80 7.86 4.02
CA ASP A 241 -0.62 7.54 3.82
C ASP A 241 -1.18 8.64 2.92
N SER A 242 -1.19 8.35 1.62
CA SER A 242 -1.57 9.27 0.55
C SER A 242 -2.90 9.94 0.88
N GLU A 243 -2.86 11.26 1.10
CA GLU A 243 -4.02 12.12 1.36
C GLU A 243 -5.02 12.18 0.18
N ASP A 244 -4.77 11.44 -0.89
CA ASP A 244 -5.46 11.48 -2.18
C ASP A 244 -6.06 10.10 -2.54
N ASP A 245 -6.50 9.33 -1.53
CA ASP A 245 -7.36 8.16 -1.75
C ASP A 245 -8.76 8.52 -2.28
N GLU A 246 -9.06 9.82 -2.41
CA GLU A 246 -10.07 10.29 -3.34
C GLU A 246 -9.43 10.50 -4.72
N LEU A 247 -9.31 9.41 -5.49
CA LEU A 247 -9.50 9.56 -6.94
C LEU A 247 -10.76 10.42 -7.11
N ASP A 248 -10.73 11.46 -7.95
CA ASP A 248 -11.94 12.24 -8.31
C ASP A 248 -13.05 11.18 -8.49
N HIS A 249 -14.16 11.25 -7.72
CA HIS A 249 -15.14 10.15 -7.60
C HIS A 249 -15.59 9.55 -8.96
N ASP A 250 -15.45 10.35 -10.02
CA ASP A 250 -15.65 10.08 -11.43
C ASP A 250 -14.68 9.02 -12.06
N ASP A 251 -13.43 8.93 -11.59
CA ASP A 251 -12.40 8.03 -12.15
C ASP A 251 -12.49 6.59 -11.61
N SER A 252 -13.37 6.32 -10.63
CA SER A 252 -13.53 5.02 -9.96
C SER A 252 -13.92 3.89 -10.92
N ALA A 253 -14.61 4.21 -12.03
CA ALA A 253 -15.04 3.25 -13.06
C ALA A 253 -13.90 2.58 -13.85
N TYR A 254 -12.66 3.10 -13.74
CA TYR A 254 -11.49 2.63 -14.50
C TYR A 254 -10.49 1.78 -13.71
N GLY A 255 -10.79 1.44 -12.45
CA GLY A 255 -9.88 0.71 -11.56
C GLY A 255 -10.13 -0.80 -11.40
N SER A 256 -10.36 -1.56 -12.48
CA SER A 256 -10.89 -2.94 -12.46
C SER A 256 -10.19 -3.94 -11.49
N ASP A 257 -10.83 -4.96 -10.93
CA ASP A 257 -11.98 -5.79 -11.36
C ASP A 257 -12.97 -6.02 -10.22
N GLN A 258 -14.23 -6.27 -10.58
CA GLN A 258 -15.37 -6.42 -9.66
C GLN A 258 -15.58 -5.19 -8.78
N ALA A 259 -15.97 -4.07 -9.40
CA ALA A 259 -16.96 -3.26 -8.69
C ALA A 259 -18.10 -4.23 -8.36
N ASP A 260 -18.40 -4.38 -7.07
CA ASP A 260 -19.70 -4.86 -6.59
C ASP A 260 -20.76 -3.94 -7.20
N PHE A 261 -21.07 -4.17 -8.48
CA PHE A 261 -22.29 -3.71 -9.09
C PHE A 261 -23.37 -4.49 -8.35
N SER A 262 -24.04 -3.79 -7.44
CA SER A 262 -25.33 -4.20 -6.88
C SER A 262 -26.11 -4.94 -7.97
N GLY A 263 -26.50 -6.18 -7.66
CA GLY A 263 -26.90 -7.21 -8.62
C GLY A 263 -28.20 -6.97 -9.39
N ASP A 264 -28.42 -5.77 -9.91
CA ASP A 264 -29.50 -5.47 -10.84
C ASP A 264 -28.97 -4.64 -12.02
N THR A 265 -29.16 -5.20 -13.22
CA THR A 265 -28.96 -4.61 -14.56
C THR A 265 -27.52 -4.37 -15.03
N TYR A 266 -26.93 -5.39 -15.67
CA TYR A 266 -26.57 -5.45 -17.10
C TYR A 266 -25.60 -6.62 -17.27
N THR A 267 -26.11 -7.75 -17.76
CA THR A 267 -25.31 -8.92 -18.14
C THR A 267 -24.15 -8.47 -19.03
N GLU A 268 -22.91 -8.75 -18.63
CA GLU A 268 -21.75 -8.69 -19.54
C GLU A 268 -22.10 -9.53 -20.77
N LEU A 269 -22.50 -8.88 -21.85
CA LEU A 269 -22.76 -9.52 -23.13
C LEU A 269 -21.40 -9.96 -23.68
N ARG A 270 -20.97 -11.15 -23.29
CA ARG A 270 -20.10 -11.98 -24.11
C ARG A 270 -20.87 -12.23 -25.40
N ILE A 271 -20.56 -11.48 -26.45
CA ILE A 271 -21.16 -11.72 -27.76
C ILE A 271 -20.43 -12.95 -28.33
N GLU A 272 -21.17 -14.05 -28.49
CA GLU A 272 -20.73 -15.17 -29.34
C GLU A 272 -20.48 -14.60 -30.74
N ALA A 273 -19.23 -14.69 -31.19
CA ALA A 273 -18.74 -14.07 -32.42
C ALA A 273 -19.38 -14.75 -33.64
N ASP A 274 -20.51 -14.22 -34.11
CA ASP A 274 -21.21 -14.70 -35.31
C ASP A 274 -20.69 -14.01 -36.60
N GLY A 275 -19.47 -13.46 -36.56
CA GLY A 275 -18.74 -12.95 -37.72
C GLY A 275 -17.23 -12.95 -37.43
N GLU A 276 -16.41 -13.33 -38.42
CA GLU A 276 -14.94 -13.28 -38.33
C GLU A 276 -14.48 -11.83 -38.04
N LEU A 277 -14.34 -11.50 -36.76
CA LEU A 277 -13.67 -10.28 -36.32
C LEU A 277 -12.21 -10.36 -36.78
N ASP A 278 -11.73 -9.34 -37.48
CA ASP A 278 -10.32 -9.20 -37.89
C ASP A 278 -9.46 -8.93 -36.64
N ILE A 279 -9.12 -9.99 -35.90
CA ILE A 279 -8.28 -9.95 -34.69
C ILE A 279 -6.96 -9.21 -34.97
N ALA A 280 -6.40 -9.37 -36.18
CA ALA A 280 -5.18 -8.68 -36.57
C ALA A 280 -5.34 -7.15 -36.58
N ALA A 281 -6.55 -6.60 -36.83
CA ALA A 281 -6.81 -5.17 -36.70
C ALA A 281 -6.78 -4.70 -35.24
N PHE A 282 -7.26 -5.51 -34.30
CA PHE A 282 -7.20 -5.19 -32.87
C PHE A 282 -5.76 -5.26 -32.36
N ASP A 283 -5.01 -6.29 -32.73
CA ASP A 283 -3.58 -6.39 -32.41
C ASP A 283 -2.79 -5.22 -32.99
N ASN A 284 -3.04 -4.88 -34.26
CA ASN A 284 -2.45 -3.70 -34.90
C ASN A 284 -2.71 -2.42 -34.09
N PHE A 285 -3.95 -2.22 -33.63
CA PHE A 285 -4.29 -1.07 -32.80
C PHE A 285 -3.52 -1.05 -31.47
N LEU A 286 -3.41 -2.20 -30.78
CA LEU A 286 -2.65 -2.30 -29.52
C LEU A 286 -1.15 -2.02 -29.72
N GLU A 287 -0.57 -2.49 -30.83
CA GLU A 287 0.82 -2.18 -31.17
C GLU A 287 1.01 -0.67 -31.43
N LEU A 288 0.10 -0.02 -32.15
CA LEU A 288 0.15 1.43 -32.39
C LEU A 288 -0.06 2.24 -31.11
N LEU A 289 -0.96 1.79 -30.23
CA LEU A 289 -1.17 2.40 -28.93
C LEU A 289 0.10 2.33 -28.07
N TYR A 290 0.80 1.20 -28.10
CA TYR A 290 2.09 1.05 -27.45
C TYR A 290 3.16 1.96 -28.08
N GLU A 291 3.20 2.11 -29.42
CA GLU A 291 4.11 3.06 -30.09
C GLU A 291 3.87 4.51 -29.63
N VAL A 292 2.61 4.93 -29.47
CA VAL A 292 2.28 6.25 -28.90
C VAL A 292 2.82 6.37 -27.48
N CYS A 293 2.62 5.37 -26.63
CA CYS A 293 3.15 5.37 -25.25
C CYS A 293 4.68 5.52 -25.26
N LEU A 294 5.39 4.72 -26.07
CA LEU A 294 6.85 4.81 -26.18
C LEU A 294 7.34 6.16 -26.69
N THR A 295 6.62 6.76 -27.64
CA THR A 295 6.95 8.09 -28.15
C THR A 295 6.92 9.11 -27.03
N LEU A 296 5.90 9.06 -26.17
CA LEU A 296 5.77 9.93 -25.00
C LEU A 296 6.86 9.65 -23.95
N CYS A 297 7.23 8.39 -23.73
CA CYS A 297 8.29 8.00 -22.79
C CYS A 297 9.68 8.53 -23.20
N THR A 298 9.92 8.64 -24.51
CA THR A 298 11.26 8.87 -25.10
C THR A 298 11.40 10.23 -25.77
N GLU A 299 10.47 11.17 -25.49
CA GLU A 299 10.59 12.55 -25.97
C GLU A 299 11.92 13.19 -25.54
N THR A 300 12.50 14.00 -26.41
CA THR A 300 13.75 14.71 -26.13
C THR A 300 13.48 16.15 -25.71
N PHE A 301 14.36 16.69 -24.86
CA PHE A 301 14.24 18.07 -24.43
C PHE A 301 14.49 19.04 -25.59
N ILE A 302 13.57 19.99 -25.77
CA ILE A 302 13.72 21.11 -26.68
C ILE A 302 14.45 22.20 -25.91
N THR A 303 15.58 22.69 -26.44
CA THR A 303 16.42 23.73 -25.80
C THR A 303 16.90 23.35 -24.38
N GLY A 304 17.01 22.04 -24.10
CA GLY A 304 17.45 21.52 -22.79
C GLY A 304 16.41 21.71 -21.67
N GLN A 305 15.18 22.11 -22.00
CA GLN A 305 14.11 22.34 -21.03
C GLN A 305 13.30 21.06 -20.79
N PRO A 306 13.28 20.49 -19.58
CA PRO A 306 12.53 19.27 -19.33
C PRO A 306 11.02 19.42 -19.54
N GLY A 307 10.46 20.58 -19.18
CA GLY A 307 9.05 20.93 -19.36
C GLY A 307 8.60 21.05 -20.82
N SER A 308 9.50 20.90 -21.80
CA SER A 308 9.14 20.83 -23.21
C SER A 308 8.61 19.46 -23.64
N THR A 309 8.68 18.45 -22.75
CA THR A 309 8.16 17.10 -23.00
C THR A 309 6.80 16.94 -22.33
N LEU A 310 5.86 16.23 -22.97
CA LEU A 310 4.50 16.11 -22.47
C LEU A 310 4.44 15.37 -21.15
N LEU A 311 5.31 14.37 -20.95
CA LEU A 311 5.32 13.61 -19.70
C LEU A 311 5.71 14.48 -18.50
N VAL A 312 6.75 15.32 -18.63
CA VAL A 312 7.17 16.25 -17.57
C VAL A 312 6.17 17.41 -17.42
N TYR A 313 5.62 17.92 -18.53
CA TYR A 313 4.58 18.93 -18.49
C TYR A 313 3.32 18.43 -17.76
N PHE A 314 2.83 17.24 -18.13
CA PHE A 314 1.69 16.57 -17.49
C PHE A 314 1.97 16.28 -16.02
N SER A 315 3.19 15.81 -15.68
CA SER A 315 3.53 15.60 -14.28
C SER A 315 3.43 16.90 -13.49
N GLY A 316 3.74 18.06 -14.08
CA GLY A 316 3.53 19.36 -13.44
C GLY A 316 2.06 19.70 -13.17
N ILE A 317 1.13 19.28 -14.03
CA ILE A 317 -0.33 19.45 -13.83
C ILE A 317 -0.80 18.67 -12.60
N LEU A 318 -0.21 17.49 -12.34
CA LEU A 318 -0.49 16.72 -11.13
C LEU A 318 -0.03 17.42 -9.84
N GLY A 319 0.78 18.48 -9.96
CA GLY A 319 1.19 19.35 -8.86
C GLY A 319 0.15 20.39 -8.47
N PHE A 320 -1.05 20.44 -9.08
CA PHE A 320 -2.07 21.44 -8.75
C PHE A 320 -2.90 21.02 -7.53
N SER A 321 -3.21 21.98 -6.65
CA SER A 321 -4.22 21.81 -5.61
C SER A 321 -5.62 21.51 -6.19
N LYS A 322 -6.54 20.97 -5.38
CA LYS A 322 -7.92 20.63 -5.81
C LYS A 322 -8.64 21.83 -6.44
N ASP A 323 -8.45 23.02 -5.89
CA ASP A 323 -9.02 24.29 -6.38
C ASP A 323 -8.19 24.98 -7.48
N CYS A 324 -7.07 24.37 -7.90
CA CYS A 324 -6.12 24.91 -8.87
C CYS A 324 -5.51 26.27 -8.51
N GLN A 325 -5.59 26.72 -7.24
CA GLN A 325 -5.05 28.02 -6.83
C GLN A 325 -3.57 27.95 -6.45
N HIS A 326 -3.15 26.84 -5.85
CA HIS A 326 -1.80 26.64 -5.33
C HIS A 326 -1.16 25.36 -5.90
N PHE A 327 0.11 25.17 -5.60
CA PHE A 327 0.85 23.97 -5.95
C PHE A 327 1.01 23.07 -4.72
N LEU A 328 1.03 21.76 -4.94
CA LEU A 328 1.19 20.75 -3.92
C LEU A 328 2.59 20.79 -3.30
N LEU A 329 2.64 20.42 -2.03
CA LEU A 329 3.89 20.18 -1.30
C LEU A 329 4.61 18.94 -1.86
N ALA A 330 5.92 18.85 -1.63
CA ALA A 330 6.74 17.75 -2.10
C ALA A 330 6.22 16.40 -1.56
N ARG A 331 5.78 16.35 -0.29
CA ARG A 331 5.17 15.16 0.34
C ARG A 331 3.92 14.68 -0.40
N GLN A 332 3.09 15.59 -0.89
CA GLN A 332 1.86 15.26 -1.61
C GLN A 332 2.14 14.88 -3.07
N TYR A 333 3.19 15.44 -3.67
CA TYR A 333 3.50 15.25 -5.08
C TYR A 333 4.34 14.00 -5.39
N CYS A 334 5.29 13.62 -4.54
CA CYS A 334 6.19 12.48 -4.77
C CYS A 334 5.48 11.13 -5.03
N PRO A 335 4.33 10.82 -4.41
CA PRO A 335 3.53 9.64 -4.76
C PRO A 335 3.08 9.61 -6.23
N GLN A 336 2.69 10.75 -6.80
CA GLN A 336 2.27 10.88 -8.20
C GLN A 336 3.45 10.56 -9.15
N LEU A 337 4.62 11.12 -8.87
CA LEU A 337 5.85 10.80 -9.61
C LEU A 337 6.20 9.31 -9.54
N SER A 338 6.01 8.68 -8.38
CA SER A 338 6.31 7.26 -8.20
C SER A 338 5.48 6.37 -9.11
N GLY A 339 4.19 6.69 -9.28
CA GLY A 339 3.31 5.98 -10.22
C GLY A 339 3.73 6.17 -11.68
N LEU A 340 4.04 7.40 -12.10
CA LEU A 340 4.51 7.66 -13.47
C LEU A 340 5.83 6.94 -13.78
N ILE A 341 6.80 7.01 -12.87
CA ILE A 341 8.11 6.33 -13.00
C ILE A 341 7.93 4.83 -13.13
N TYR A 342 7.03 4.23 -12.35
CA TYR A 342 6.72 2.81 -12.44
C TYR A 342 6.20 2.45 -13.84
N MET A 343 5.21 3.19 -14.34
CA MET A 343 4.63 2.95 -15.67
C MET A 343 5.66 3.12 -16.79
N GLN A 344 6.52 4.14 -16.73
CA GLN A 344 7.55 4.33 -17.75
C GLN A 344 8.58 3.19 -17.76
N ARG A 345 8.94 2.64 -16.59
CA ARG A 345 9.84 1.49 -16.50
C ARG A 345 9.24 0.24 -17.13
N LEU A 346 7.93 0.02 -16.99
CA LEU A 346 7.23 -1.07 -17.69
C LEU A 346 7.34 -0.93 -19.21
N PHE A 347 7.02 0.25 -19.75
CA PHE A 347 7.07 0.46 -21.19
C PHE A 347 8.48 0.34 -21.76
N LEU A 348 9.48 0.90 -21.08
CA LEU A 348 10.88 0.81 -21.53
C LEU A 348 11.45 -0.61 -21.43
N LEU A 349 11.06 -1.39 -20.42
CA LEU A 349 11.43 -2.80 -20.35
C LEU A 349 10.80 -3.59 -21.51
N GLU A 350 9.51 -3.40 -21.80
CA GLU A 350 8.85 -4.03 -22.95
C GLU A 350 9.55 -3.64 -24.27
N ARG A 351 10.06 -2.42 -24.38
CA ARG A 351 10.79 -1.97 -25.58
C ARG A 351 12.15 -2.65 -25.72
N ALA A 352 12.81 -2.88 -24.58
CA ALA A 352 14.11 -3.51 -24.50
C ALA A 352 14.01 -5.01 -24.77
N LEU A 353 13.11 -5.70 -24.06
CA LEU A 353 13.10 -7.15 -23.94
C LEU A 353 11.69 -7.73 -24.10
N PRO A 354 10.96 -7.45 -25.19
CA PRO A 354 9.60 -7.96 -25.35
C PRO A 354 9.63 -9.48 -25.51
N LEU A 355 8.69 -10.17 -24.85
CA LEU A 355 8.57 -11.62 -24.97
C LEU A 355 8.16 -12.08 -26.35
N ARG A 356 7.49 -11.22 -27.12
CA ARG A 356 7.02 -11.49 -28.47
C ARG A 356 7.29 -10.29 -29.37
N PRO A 357 7.47 -10.49 -30.68
CA PRO A 357 7.66 -9.37 -31.59
C PRO A 357 6.42 -8.49 -31.67
N TYR A 358 6.64 -7.24 -32.08
CA TYR A 358 5.63 -6.32 -32.56
C TYR A 358 5.79 -6.20 -34.07
N HIS A 359 4.87 -6.78 -34.83
CA HIS A 359 5.00 -6.88 -36.29
C HIS A 359 4.70 -5.56 -36.99
N THR A 360 3.76 -4.79 -36.45
CA THR A 360 3.29 -3.52 -37.01
C THR A 360 4.32 -2.40 -36.82
N ILE A 361 4.94 -2.37 -35.64
CA ILE A 361 5.87 -1.28 -35.25
C ILE A 361 7.34 -1.74 -35.29
N GLY A 362 7.59 -2.98 -35.72
CA GLY A 362 8.92 -3.48 -36.05
C GLY A 362 9.84 -3.71 -34.85
N ILE A 363 9.31 -3.99 -33.65
CA ILE A 363 10.14 -4.31 -32.48
C ILE A 363 10.35 -5.84 -32.44
N PRO A 364 11.58 -6.34 -32.56
CA PRO A 364 11.83 -7.77 -32.51
C PRO A 364 11.71 -8.29 -31.08
N GLN A 365 11.39 -9.57 -30.96
CA GLN A 365 11.47 -10.33 -29.71
C GLN A 365 12.84 -10.15 -29.04
N ARG A 366 12.88 -10.28 -27.71
CA ARG A 366 14.13 -10.29 -26.93
C ARG A 366 15.10 -11.36 -27.45
N PRO A 367 16.41 -11.09 -27.49
CA PRO A 367 17.40 -12.08 -27.87
C PRO A 367 17.61 -13.10 -26.74
N HIS A 368 18.07 -14.31 -27.07
CA HIS A 368 18.41 -15.32 -26.06
C HIS A 368 19.66 -14.95 -25.24
N THR A 369 20.60 -14.22 -25.86
CA THR A 369 21.83 -13.72 -25.23
C THR A 369 21.87 -12.19 -25.35
N GLN A 370 22.79 -11.54 -24.63
CA GLN A 370 23.02 -10.09 -24.70
C GLN A 370 21.79 -9.21 -24.30
N GLN A 371 20.94 -9.74 -23.42
CA GLN A 371 19.76 -9.01 -22.94
C GLN A 371 20.13 -7.78 -22.11
N LEU A 372 21.24 -7.83 -21.37
CA LEU A 372 21.70 -6.72 -20.55
C LEU A 372 22.21 -5.56 -21.41
N GLU A 373 22.95 -5.87 -22.48
CA GLU A 373 23.48 -4.91 -23.44
C GLU A 373 22.32 -4.18 -24.12
N ARG A 374 21.33 -4.91 -24.63
CA ARG A 374 20.11 -4.34 -25.23
C ARG A 374 19.31 -3.49 -24.24
N LEU A 375 19.24 -3.91 -22.96
CA LEU A 375 18.62 -3.12 -21.90
C LEU A 375 19.44 -1.84 -21.60
N ASN A 376 20.77 -1.94 -21.58
CA ASN A 376 21.68 -0.85 -21.26
C ASN A 376 21.69 0.24 -22.34
N GLU A 377 21.54 -0.11 -23.62
CA GLU A 377 21.33 0.86 -24.70
C GLU A 377 20.17 1.80 -24.39
N LEU A 378 19.00 1.24 -24.03
CA LEU A 378 17.83 2.05 -23.66
C LEU A 378 18.01 2.76 -22.31
N ARG A 379 18.67 2.13 -21.34
CA ARG A 379 18.90 2.74 -20.03
C ARG A 379 19.79 3.97 -20.13
N ALA A 380 20.87 3.90 -20.92
CA ALA A 380 21.82 4.99 -21.10
C ALA A 380 21.12 6.26 -21.62
N ASP A 381 20.21 6.10 -22.59
CA ASP A 381 19.51 7.23 -23.20
C ASP A 381 18.32 7.72 -22.37
N HIS A 382 17.60 6.82 -21.69
CA HIS A 382 16.28 7.15 -21.16
C HIS A 382 16.07 6.93 -19.67
N MET A 383 16.90 6.16 -18.97
CA MET A 383 16.62 5.76 -17.58
C MET A 383 17.65 6.24 -16.57
N VAL A 384 18.90 6.42 -17.00
CA VAL A 384 20.02 6.81 -16.15
C VAL A 384 19.90 8.28 -15.76
N LEU A 385 20.20 8.59 -14.50
CA LEU A 385 20.20 9.98 -14.04
C LEU A 385 21.17 10.82 -14.85
N GLY A 386 20.69 11.97 -15.34
CA GLY A 386 21.47 12.87 -16.19
C GLY A 386 21.33 12.64 -17.70
N SER A 387 20.59 11.61 -18.15
CA SER A 387 20.41 11.31 -19.59
C SER A 387 19.58 12.33 -20.38
N GLN A 388 19.14 13.43 -19.75
CA GLN A 388 18.23 14.44 -20.32
C GLN A 388 16.96 13.84 -20.93
N SER A 389 16.40 12.82 -20.27
CA SER A 389 15.14 12.19 -20.63
C SER A 389 14.00 12.56 -19.66
N PRO A 390 12.73 12.44 -20.08
CA PRO A 390 11.58 12.63 -19.21
C PRO A 390 11.63 11.77 -17.96
N LEU A 391 11.94 10.47 -18.10
CA LEU A 391 12.00 9.55 -16.97
C LEU A 391 13.14 9.91 -16.00
N ALA A 392 14.32 10.26 -16.51
CA ALA A 392 15.43 10.69 -15.67
C ALA A 392 15.07 11.96 -14.87
N GLU A 393 14.35 12.90 -15.51
CA GLU A 393 13.86 14.10 -14.82
C GLU A 393 12.82 13.78 -13.75
N LEU A 394 11.83 12.90 -14.02
CA LEU A 394 10.86 12.49 -13.00
C LEU A 394 11.54 11.83 -11.80
N VAL A 395 12.55 10.98 -12.02
CA VAL A 395 13.33 10.36 -10.93
C VAL A 395 14.09 11.43 -10.15
N SER A 396 14.75 12.36 -10.83
CA SER A 396 15.46 13.50 -10.21
C SER A 396 14.52 14.34 -9.34
N LEU A 397 13.38 14.76 -9.89
CA LEU A 397 12.34 15.51 -9.18
C LEU A 397 11.83 14.78 -7.94
N ARG A 398 11.56 13.47 -8.04
CA ARG A 398 11.08 12.67 -6.90
C ARG A 398 12.12 12.56 -5.80
N ASN A 399 13.37 12.29 -6.16
CA ASN A 399 14.46 12.14 -5.18
C ASN A 399 14.70 13.47 -4.44
N PHE A 400 14.70 14.58 -5.17
CA PHE A 400 14.76 15.91 -4.58
C PHE A 400 13.56 16.21 -3.68
N GLY A 401 12.34 15.93 -4.17
CA GLY A 401 11.11 16.15 -3.40
C GLY A 401 11.04 15.34 -2.12
N ARG A 402 11.53 14.08 -2.10
CA ARG A 402 11.64 13.27 -0.88
C ARG A 402 12.56 13.90 0.16
N THR A 403 13.64 14.53 -0.29
CA THR A 403 14.56 15.24 0.61
C THR A 403 13.88 16.46 1.23
N ILE A 404 13.18 17.25 0.42
CA ILE A 404 12.43 18.42 0.91
C ILE A 404 11.28 18.01 1.84
N ALA A 405 10.53 16.96 1.50
CA ALA A 405 9.38 16.48 2.27
C ALA A 405 9.71 16.19 3.74
N ARG A 406 10.94 15.77 4.06
CA ARG A 406 11.42 15.56 5.43
C ARG A 406 11.44 16.84 6.27
N THR A 407 11.53 18.01 5.62
CA THR A 407 11.56 19.32 6.26
C THR A 407 10.23 20.08 6.15
N GLU A 408 9.25 19.53 5.41
CA GLU A 408 7.92 20.13 5.30
C GLU A 408 7.14 19.95 6.60
N PRO A 409 6.27 20.91 6.97
CA PRO A 409 5.41 20.77 8.13
C PRO A 409 4.53 19.51 8.02
N PRO A 410 4.12 18.91 9.16
CA PRO A 410 3.19 17.79 9.16
C PRO A 410 1.90 18.13 8.40
N SER A 411 1.33 17.14 7.72
CA SER A 411 0.05 17.27 7.01
C SER A 411 -1.10 17.67 7.94
N ILE A 412 -0.99 17.31 9.22
CA ILE A 412 -1.98 17.53 10.26
C ILE A 412 -1.28 18.20 11.45
N LEU A 413 -1.66 19.45 11.76
CA LEU A 413 -1.14 20.18 12.91
C LEU A 413 -2.17 20.19 14.05
N PHE A 414 -1.75 19.74 15.23
CA PHE A 414 -2.56 19.81 16.44
C PHE A 414 -2.12 20.98 17.32
N HIS A 415 -3.09 21.65 17.91
CA HIS A 415 -2.88 22.70 18.90
C HIS A 415 -3.27 22.17 20.28
N TRP A 416 -2.46 22.51 21.27
CA TRP A 416 -2.69 22.15 22.67
C TRP A 416 -3.10 23.37 23.47
N SER A 417 -4.02 23.19 24.42
CA SER A 417 -4.24 24.17 25.49
C SER A 417 -3.00 24.29 26.38
N ASP A 418 -2.88 25.40 27.09
CA ASP A 418 -1.70 25.69 27.93
C ASP A 418 -1.49 24.61 29.01
N ASP A 419 -2.57 24.04 29.54
CA ASP A 419 -2.55 22.93 30.50
C ASP A 419 -2.19 21.57 29.86
N GLY A 420 -2.16 21.48 28.53
CA GLY A 420 -1.96 20.23 27.81
C GLY A 420 -3.13 19.25 27.85
N GLU A 421 -4.30 19.62 28.36
CA GLU A 421 -5.44 18.69 28.55
C GLU A 421 -6.43 18.70 27.38
N THR A 422 -6.34 19.69 26.48
CA THR A 422 -7.21 19.79 25.30
C THR A 422 -6.38 19.87 24.04
N VAL A 423 -6.71 19.01 23.07
CA VAL A 423 -6.12 19.00 21.73
C VAL A 423 -7.16 19.45 20.70
N SER A 424 -6.75 20.27 19.74
CA SER A 424 -7.62 20.76 18.68
C SER A 424 -6.96 20.76 17.30
N ASN A 425 -7.77 20.57 16.26
CA ASN A 425 -7.37 20.66 14.87
C ASN A 425 -8.59 20.97 13.99
N GLY A 426 -8.65 22.17 13.42
CA GLY A 426 -9.81 22.61 12.64
C GLY A 426 -11.09 22.57 13.49
N SER A 427 -12.06 21.76 13.07
CA SER A 427 -13.29 21.53 13.83
C SER A 427 -13.14 20.53 14.98
N LEU A 428 -12.05 19.76 15.01
CA LEU A 428 -11.78 18.80 16.08
C LEU A 428 -11.39 19.55 17.36
N LYS A 429 -12.08 19.25 18.46
CA LYS A 429 -11.69 19.65 19.80
C LYS A 429 -11.98 18.51 20.77
N LEU A 430 -10.96 18.04 21.47
CA LEU A 430 -11.04 16.86 22.32
C LEU A 430 -10.24 17.07 23.61
N THR A 431 -10.85 16.76 24.76
CA THR A 431 -10.14 16.74 26.05
C THR A 431 -9.56 15.35 26.31
N MET A 432 -8.51 15.24 27.13
CA MET A 432 -7.93 13.94 27.47
C MET A 432 -8.89 13.03 28.23
N ASP A 433 -9.79 13.59 29.03
CA ASP A 433 -10.86 12.82 29.67
C ASP A 433 -11.79 12.19 28.65
N LYS A 434 -12.23 12.97 27.65
CA LYS A 434 -13.04 12.46 26.55
C LYS A 434 -12.29 11.44 25.70
N PHE A 435 -11.00 11.66 25.46
CA PHE A 435 -10.16 10.72 24.73
C PHE A 435 -10.13 9.34 25.41
N ARG A 436 -9.99 9.29 26.74
CA ARG A 436 -9.97 8.04 27.55
C ARG A 436 -11.29 7.26 27.51
N GLU A 437 -12.42 7.91 27.19
CA GLU A 437 -13.72 7.23 27.06
C GLU A 437 -13.77 6.27 25.85
N LEU A 438 -12.96 6.47 24.81
CA LEU A 438 -13.02 5.64 23.60
C LEU A 438 -12.48 4.20 23.82
N PRO A 439 -11.28 4.00 24.39
CA PRO A 439 -10.85 2.70 24.90
C PRO A 439 -11.90 2.02 25.77
N GLU A 440 -12.40 2.76 26.78
CA GLU A 440 -13.38 2.25 27.72
C GLU A 440 -14.66 1.78 27.02
N TYR A 441 -15.11 2.49 25.98
CA TYR A 441 -16.25 2.09 25.16
C TYR A 441 -16.05 0.74 24.47
N PHE A 442 -14.91 0.53 23.80
CA PHE A 442 -14.64 -0.74 23.10
C PHE A 442 -14.54 -1.90 24.08
N THR A 443 -13.79 -1.72 25.17
CA THR A 443 -13.61 -2.75 26.19
C THR A 443 -14.91 -3.08 26.91
N SER A 444 -15.66 -2.08 27.39
CA SER A 444 -16.94 -2.32 28.06
C SER A 444 -18.00 -2.93 27.13
N ARG A 445 -18.07 -2.50 25.87
CA ARG A 445 -19.01 -3.09 24.91
C ARG A 445 -18.65 -4.54 24.56
N ALA A 446 -17.35 -4.86 24.47
CA ALA A 446 -16.91 -6.25 24.33
C ALA A 446 -17.35 -7.08 25.55
N GLU A 447 -17.12 -6.59 26.78
CA GLU A 447 -17.57 -7.21 28.04
C GLU A 447 -19.08 -7.48 28.09
N GLU A 448 -19.91 -6.50 27.69
CA GLU A 448 -21.37 -6.67 27.59
C GLU A 448 -21.78 -7.79 26.63
N LEU A 449 -21.11 -7.89 25.47
CA LEU A 449 -21.40 -8.93 24.47
C LEU A 449 -21.03 -10.33 24.97
N TYR A 450 -20.00 -10.49 25.82
CA TYR A 450 -19.68 -11.78 26.42
C TYR A 450 -20.83 -12.34 27.26
N GLY A 451 -21.57 -11.49 27.98
CA GLY A 451 -22.70 -11.94 28.80
C GLY A 451 -23.73 -12.73 27.99
N GLY A 452 -24.01 -12.32 26.75
CA GLY A 452 -24.87 -13.03 25.82
C GLY A 452 -24.17 -14.19 25.11
N LEU A 453 -22.96 -13.96 24.59
CA LEU A 453 -22.24 -14.92 23.76
C LEU A 453 -21.69 -16.14 24.52
N MET A 454 -21.51 -16.02 25.84
CA MET A 454 -21.02 -17.10 26.72
C MET A 454 -22.16 -17.91 27.37
N TYR A 455 -23.44 -17.57 27.16
CA TYR A 455 -24.57 -18.28 27.77
C TYR A 455 -24.44 -18.47 29.29
N GLY A 456 -23.91 -17.45 29.99
CA GLY A 456 -23.66 -17.50 31.45
C GLY A 456 -22.54 -18.45 31.87
N LEU A 457 -21.68 -18.88 30.95
CA LEU A 457 -20.44 -19.58 31.28
C LEU A 457 -19.41 -18.56 31.77
N GLU A 458 -18.97 -18.73 33.02
CA GLU A 458 -17.97 -17.88 33.67
C GLU A 458 -16.74 -18.74 34.02
N PRO A 459 -15.80 -18.93 33.09
CA PRO A 459 -14.57 -19.67 33.39
C PRO A 459 -13.69 -18.84 34.35
N GLU A 460 -13.02 -19.51 35.27
CA GLU A 460 -11.95 -18.92 36.06
C GLU A 460 -10.73 -18.73 35.15
N ILE A 461 -10.28 -17.49 34.99
CA ILE A 461 -9.19 -17.14 34.06
C ILE A 461 -8.02 -16.59 34.86
N ASP A 462 -6.95 -17.38 34.93
CA ASP A 462 -5.63 -16.90 35.34
C ASP A 462 -4.71 -16.84 34.12
N LEU A 463 -4.67 -15.67 33.46
CA LEU A 463 -3.80 -15.45 32.29
C LEU A 463 -2.31 -15.61 32.61
N ALA A 464 -1.88 -15.47 33.88
CA ALA A 464 -0.49 -15.66 34.26
C ALA A 464 -0.08 -17.15 34.25
N SER A 465 -1.05 -18.05 34.41
CA SER A 465 -0.83 -19.50 34.34
C SER A 465 -0.73 -20.04 32.91
N VAL A 466 -1.36 -19.36 31.95
CA VAL A 466 -1.41 -19.76 30.53
C VAL A 466 -0.01 -19.81 29.95
N LYS A 467 0.34 -20.95 29.34
CA LYS A 467 1.62 -21.16 28.67
C LYS A 467 1.51 -20.85 27.18
N ASP A 468 2.53 -20.18 26.67
CA ASP A 468 2.71 -20.00 25.24
C ASP A 468 4.19 -20.16 24.88
N ASP A 469 4.45 -20.56 23.65
CA ASP A 469 5.77 -20.80 23.09
C ASP A 469 5.90 -19.97 21.81
N LEU A 470 6.49 -18.78 21.96
CA LEU A 470 6.70 -17.83 20.86
C LEU A 470 7.72 -18.36 19.83
N ALA A 471 8.58 -19.32 20.21
CA ALA A 471 9.56 -19.92 19.31
C ALA A 471 8.98 -21.09 18.49
N ASN A 472 7.80 -21.58 18.84
CA ASN A 472 7.15 -22.65 18.11
C ASN A 472 6.75 -22.18 16.70
N SER A 473 7.26 -22.85 15.68
CA SER A 473 6.95 -22.59 14.26
C SER A 473 6.10 -23.69 13.61
N GLN A 474 5.54 -24.60 14.39
CA GLN A 474 4.71 -25.68 13.87
C GLN A 474 3.41 -25.12 13.31
N SER A 475 3.11 -25.47 12.06
CA SER A 475 1.85 -25.07 11.40
C SER A 475 0.65 -25.54 12.23
N GLY A 476 -0.29 -24.62 12.46
CA GLY A 476 -1.47 -24.82 13.30
C GLY A 476 -1.26 -24.58 14.79
N TYR A 477 -0.04 -24.32 15.28
CA TYR A 477 0.19 -24.04 16.70
C TYR A 477 -0.34 -22.66 17.14
N CYS A 478 -0.90 -22.60 18.35
CA CYS A 478 -1.21 -21.40 19.13
C CYS A 478 -1.33 -21.77 20.62
N PHE A 479 -1.37 -20.79 21.53
CA PHE A 479 -1.49 -21.07 22.96
C PHE A 479 -2.71 -21.93 23.34
N VAL A 480 -3.81 -21.87 22.57
CA VAL A 480 -5.00 -22.69 22.82
C VAL A 480 -4.71 -24.18 22.63
N LYS A 481 -3.76 -24.51 21.75
CA LYS A 481 -3.31 -25.89 21.46
C LYS A 481 -2.04 -26.25 22.23
N HIS A 482 -1.53 -25.37 23.09
CA HIS A 482 -0.39 -25.70 23.92
C HIS A 482 -0.79 -26.81 24.93
N PRO A 483 -0.02 -27.91 25.02
CA PRO A 483 -0.44 -29.11 25.77
C PRO A 483 -0.62 -28.87 27.27
N ALA A 484 0.07 -27.88 27.85
CA ALA A 484 -0.06 -27.55 29.27
C ALA A 484 -1.33 -26.74 29.64
N ASN A 485 -2.11 -26.27 28.66
CA ASN A 485 -3.24 -25.37 28.93
C ASN A 485 -4.61 -26.06 28.95
N ASP A 486 -4.75 -27.22 28.29
CA ASP A 486 -6.03 -27.97 28.15
C ASP A 486 -7.21 -27.13 27.58
N LEU A 487 -6.92 -26.21 26.65
CA LEU A 487 -7.93 -25.26 26.13
C LEU A 487 -8.57 -25.70 24.81
N GLU A 488 -8.00 -26.67 24.11
CA GLU A 488 -8.43 -27.03 22.75
C GLU A 488 -9.91 -27.47 22.69
N SER A 489 -10.37 -28.17 23.73
CA SER A 489 -11.75 -28.64 23.86
C SER A 489 -12.66 -27.73 24.71
N ALA A 490 -12.15 -26.62 25.25
CA ALA A 490 -12.88 -25.78 26.20
C ALA A 490 -14.19 -25.20 25.61
N TYR A 491 -14.21 -24.87 24.32
CA TYR A 491 -15.39 -24.37 23.63
C TYR A 491 -16.59 -25.35 23.62
N LYS A 492 -16.36 -26.65 23.87
CA LYS A 492 -17.44 -27.66 23.95
C LYS A 492 -18.37 -27.40 25.13
N GLU A 493 -17.87 -26.86 26.24
CA GLU A 493 -18.70 -26.46 27.38
C GLU A 493 -19.65 -25.32 26.98
N LEU A 494 -19.14 -24.34 26.23
CA LEU A 494 -19.97 -23.26 25.69
C LEU A 494 -21.03 -23.81 24.72
N LEU A 495 -20.68 -24.78 23.87
CA LEU A 495 -21.62 -25.44 22.98
C LEU A 495 -22.74 -26.16 23.75
N ILE A 496 -22.40 -26.88 24.82
CA ILE A 496 -23.37 -27.55 25.70
C ILE A 496 -24.31 -26.53 26.34
N ARG A 497 -23.79 -25.43 26.90
CA ARG A 497 -24.59 -24.33 27.46
C ARG A 497 -25.52 -23.71 26.43
N ALA A 498 -25.00 -23.44 25.23
CA ALA A 498 -25.76 -22.88 24.12
C ALA A 498 -26.88 -23.82 23.63
N TYR A 499 -26.73 -25.14 23.81
CA TYR A 499 -27.78 -26.13 23.55
C TYR A 499 -28.80 -26.20 24.69
N SER A 500 -28.34 -26.23 25.94
CA SER A 500 -29.16 -26.40 27.14
C SER A 500 -29.89 -25.12 27.61
N SER A 501 -29.63 -23.98 26.98
CA SER A 501 -30.23 -22.70 27.39
C SER A 501 -31.76 -22.69 27.25
N SER A 502 -32.46 -22.32 28.32
CA SER A 502 -33.93 -22.19 28.32
C SER A 502 -34.42 -21.05 27.43
N LYS A 503 -33.60 -20.02 27.20
CA LYS A 503 -33.85 -18.88 26.31
C LYS A 503 -32.75 -18.80 25.25
N GLY A 504 -33.13 -18.82 23.97
CA GLY A 504 -32.17 -18.61 22.88
C GLY A 504 -31.21 -19.78 22.61
N ALA A 505 -31.61 -21.03 22.91
CA ALA A 505 -30.82 -22.20 22.53
C ALA A 505 -30.55 -22.23 21.02
N LEU A 506 -29.29 -22.51 20.64
CA LEU A 506 -28.84 -22.54 19.24
C LEU A 506 -29.36 -23.76 18.48
N ALA A 507 -29.65 -24.85 19.17
CA ALA A 507 -30.21 -26.06 18.60
C ALA A 507 -31.25 -26.69 19.55
N ARG A 508 -32.14 -27.51 19.00
CA ARG A 508 -33.14 -28.29 19.74
C ARG A 508 -33.44 -29.57 18.96
N ASP A 509 -33.63 -30.68 19.68
CA ASP A 509 -33.98 -31.98 19.10
C ASP A 509 -33.03 -32.40 17.98
N GLY A 510 -31.73 -32.13 18.14
CA GLY A 510 -30.70 -32.44 17.16
C GLY A 510 -30.63 -31.50 15.94
N HIS A 511 -31.42 -30.43 15.89
CA HIS A 511 -31.48 -29.51 14.74
C HIS A 511 -31.08 -28.08 15.12
N TRP A 512 -30.30 -27.42 14.25
CA TRP A 512 -29.93 -26.01 14.38
C TRP A 512 -31.16 -25.10 14.23
N ARG A 513 -31.25 -24.10 15.10
CA ARG A 513 -32.26 -23.03 15.02
C ARG A 513 -31.66 -21.84 14.29
N TRP A 514 -31.58 -21.94 12.96
CA TRP A 514 -30.86 -20.99 12.10
C TRP A 514 -31.12 -19.50 12.37
N PRO A 515 -32.37 -19.02 12.58
CA PRO A 515 -32.59 -17.61 12.91
C PRO A 515 -31.85 -17.15 14.17
N ILE A 516 -31.73 -18.01 15.17
CA ILE A 516 -31.00 -17.73 16.41
C ILE A 516 -29.50 -17.85 16.18
N VAL A 517 -29.05 -18.85 15.42
CA VAL A 517 -27.64 -19.00 15.03
C VAL A 517 -27.14 -17.78 14.26
N ILE A 518 -27.93 -17.27 13.29
CA ILE A 518 -27.61 -16.06 12.54
C ILE A 518 -27.54 -14.84 13.46
N SER A 519 -28.46 -14.72 14.42
CA SER A 519 -28.42 -13.66 15.44
C SER A 519 -27.19 -13.76 16.34
N TYR A 520 -26.79 -14.97 16.74
CA TYR A 520 -25.55 -15.23 17.49
C TYR A 520 -24.32 -14.81 16.69
N LEU A 521 -24.21 -15.25 15.42
CA LEU A 521 -23.09 -14.89 14.55
C LEU A 521 -23.02 -13.38 14.27
N LYS A 522 -24.17 -12.69 14.23
CA LYS A 522 -24.21 -11.22 14.14
C LYS A 522 -23.62 -10.56 15.39
N GLN A 523 -23.94 -11.06 16.59
CA GLN A 523 -23.34 -10.58 17.83
C GLN A 523 -21.85 -10.91 17.92
N VAL A 524 -21.41 -12.07 17.42
CA VAL A 524 -19.98 -12.40 17.30
C VAL A 524 -19.27 -11.40 16.38
N THR A 525 -19.90 -11.02 15.27
CA THR A 525 -19.34 -10.01 14.36
C THR A 525 -19.22 -8.66 15.06
N GLU A 526 -20.22 -8.26 15.85
CA GLU A 526 -20.15 -7.03 16.67
C GLU A 526 -19.02 -7.11 17.71
N LEU A 527 -18.82 -8.26 18.35
CA LEU A 527 -17.70 -8.47 19.28
C LEU A 527 -16.35 -8.36 18.57
N GLU A 528 -16.21 -8.96 17.38
CA GLU A 528 -15.00 -8.84 16.55
C GLU A 528 -14.71 -7.37 16.20
N GLU A 529 -15.75 -6.55 15.93
CA GLU A 529 -15.61 -5.11 15.69
C GLU A 529 -15.13 -4.36 16.95
N MET A 530 -15.65 -4.71 18.14
CA MET A 530 -15.19 -4.12 19.40
C MET A 530 -13.75 -4.50 19.74
N LEU A 531 -13.38 -5.76 19.53
CA LEU A 531 -12.01 -6.23 19.71
C LEU A 531 -11.06 -5.55 18.72
N ALA A 532 -11.44 -5.41 17.46
CA ALA A 532 -10.62 -4.70 16.46
C ALA A 532 -10.38 -3.23 16.86
N GLY A 533 -11.44 -2.53 17.29
CA GLY A 533 -11.35 -1.16 17.82
C GLY A 533 -10.45 -1.07 19.05
N GLY A 534 -10.69 -1.92 20.06
CA GLY A 534 -9.90 -1.98 21.29
C GLY A 534 -8.42 -2.27 21.04
N VAL A 535 -8.09 -3.29 20.24
CA VAL A 535 -6.70 -3.63 19.90
C VAL A 535 -5.99 -2.48 19.17
N TYR A 536 -6.72 -1.72 18.34
CA TYR A 536 -6.19 -0.57 17.60
C TYR A 536 -5.90 0.65 18.48
N VAL A 537 -6.75 0.91 19.50
CA VAL A 537 -6.66 2.12 20.35
C VAL A 537 -5.93 1.89 21.68
N GLU A 538 -5.90 0.66 22.19
CA GLU A 538 -5.34 0.32 23.52
C GLU A 538 -3.95 -0.31 23.48
N GLY A 539 -3.50 -0.81 22.31
CA GLY A 539 -2.21 -1.50 22.14
C GLY A 539 -0.97 -0.60 22.05
N GLY A 540 -1.02 0.59 22.64
CA GLY A 540 0.00 1.65 22.48
C GLY A 540 -0.14 2.41 21.15
N SER A 541 0.99 2.76 20.51
CA SER A 541 0.97 3.46 19.21
C SER A 541 0.14 2.69 18.18
N CYS A 542 -0.66 3.35 17.34
CA CYS A 542 -1.52 2.60 16.42
C CYS A 542 -0.66 1.81 15.39
N PRO A 543 -0.93 0.52 15.14
CA PRO A 543 -0.33 -0.18 13.99
C PRO A 543 -0.91 0.38 12.68
N ARG A 544 -0.33 0.05 11.51
CA ARG A 544 -1.07 0.29 10.26
C ARG A 544 -2.24 -0.69 10.21
N VAL A 545 -3.40 -0.26 9.69
CA VAL A 545 -4.63 -1.09 9.67
C VAL A 545 -4.42 -2.45 9.03
N ARG A 546 -3.61 -2.50 7.97
CA ARG A 546 -3.30 -3.76 7.28
C ARG A 546 -2.48 -4.72 8.12
N GLU A 547 -1.57 -4.19 8.94
CA GLU A 547 -0.74 -5.00 9.84
C GLU A 547 -1.62 -5.60 10.95
N LEU A 548 -2.62 -4.85 11.42
CA LEU A 548 -3.64 -5.34 12.35
C LEU A 548 -4.48 -6.47 11.74
N PHE A 549 -4.99 -6.29 10.51
CA PHE A 549 -5.84 -7.30 9.86
C PHE A 549 -5.05 -8.46 9.23
N ALA A 550 -3.72 -8.38 9.18
CA ALA A 550 -2.83 -9.48 8.83
C ALA A 550 -2.49 -10.39 10.03
N LEU A 551 -2.93 -10.06 11.25
CA LEU A 551 -2.70 -10.90 12.42
C LEU A 551 -3.39 -12.26 12.23
N GLU A 552 -2.64 -13.33 12.39
CA GLU A 552 -3.16 -14.70 12.45
C GLU A 552 -3.28 -15.16 13.92
N CYS A 553 -4.27 -15.97 14.26
CA CYS A 553 -4.44 -16.54 15.61
C CYS A 553 -3.75 -17.90 15.78
N GLU A 554 -3.15 -18.44 14.72
CA GLU A 554 -2.38 -19.68 14.70
C GLU A 554 -1.24 -19.57 13.69
N ASN A 555 -0.16 -20.33 13.89
CA ASN A 555 0.90 -20.46 12.90
C ASN A 555 0.37 -21.06 11.58
N GLY A 556 0.86 -20.56 10.45
CA GLY A 556 0.67 -21.17 9.14
C GLY A 556 1.91 -21.89 8.64
N PRO A 557 1.86 -22.49 7.44
CA PRO A 557 3.01 -23.14 6.81
C PRO A 557 4.19 -22.18 6.56
N PHE A 558 3.90 -20.90 6.30
CA PHE A 558 4.89 -19.87 5.98
C PHE A 558 4.67 -18.56 6.78
N THR A 559 3.77 -18.59 7.75
CA THR A 559 3.37 -17.45 8.57
C THR A 559 3.40 -17.85 10.04
N SER A 560 3.67 -16.90 10.91
CA SER A 560 3.63 -17.14 12.36
C SER A 560 2.39 -16.48 12.96
N CYS A 561 1.92 -17.02 14.08
CA CYS A 561 0.85 -16.44 14.88
C CYS A 561 1.15 -14.96 15.17
N GLY A 562 0.13 -14.13 15.22
CA GLY A 562 0.21 -12.72 15.55
C GLY A 562 -0.26 -12.41 16.97
N ILE A 563 -0.87 -13.37 17.68
CA ILE A 563 -1.41 -13.23 19.03
C ILE A 563 -0.78 -14.24 19.97
N TYR A 564 -0.29 -13.78 21.12
CA TYR A 564 0.33 -14.64 22.14
C TYR A 564 -0.15 -14.27 23.54
N VAL A 565 0.15 -15.13 24.52
CA VAL A 565 -0.03 -14.83 25.94
C VAL A 565 1.33 -14.71 26.61
N TRP A 566 1.59 -13.55 27.24
CA TRP A 566 2.85 -13.28 27.91
C TRP A 566 2.64 -12.49 29.21
N GLY A 567 3.25 -12.98 30.30
CA GLY A 567 3.29 -12.24 31.57
C GLY A 567 1.91 -11.90 32.16
N GLY A 568 0.88 -12.72 31.91
CA GLY A 568 -0.49 -12.44 32.37
C GLY A 568 -1.30 -11.54 31.44
N SER A 569 -0.77 -11.17 30.27
CA SER A 569 -1.45 -10.34 29.28
C SER A 569 -1.52 -11.04 27.93
N VAL A 570 -2.55 -10.72 27.15
CA VAL A 570 -2.56 -11.02 25.72
C VAL A 570 -1.71 -9.96 25.01
N VAL A 571 -0.83 -10.41 24.14
CA VAL A 571 0.05 -9.57 23.32
C VAL A 571 -0.20 -9.84 21.85
N TYR A 572 -0.02 -8.82 21.02
CA TYR A 572 0.00 -8.99 19.57
C TYR A 572 1.27 -8.44 18.94
N VAL A 573 1.71 -9.08 17.87
CA VAL A 573 2.95 -8.75 17.16
C VAL A 573 2.61 -8.31 15.74
N ALA A 574 2.68 -7.00 15.50
CA ALA A 574 2.49 -6.42 14.18
C ALA A 574 3.79 -6.53 13.37
N ARG A 575 3.69 -6.92 12.09
CA ARG A 575 4.82 -7.09 11.16
C ARG A 575 4.76 -6.07 10.04
N HIS A 576 5.82 -5.29 9.86
CA HIS A 576 5.89 -4.29 8.80
C HIS A 576 6.26 -4.92 7.44
N HIS A 577 5.23 -5.33 6.67
CA HIS A 577 5.40 -6.05 5.40
C HIS A 577 6.07 -5.24 4.25
N LYS A 578 6.06 -3.90 4.30
CA LYS A 578 6.66 -3.05 3.24
C LYS A 578 8.19 -3.09 3.28
N ALA A 579 8.78 -3.00 4.47
CA ALA A 579 10.23 -3.09 4.67
C ALA A 579 10.76 -4.49 4.28
N LYS A 580 10.03 -5.56 4.61
CA LYS A 580 10.34 -6.92 4.15
C LYS A 580 10.46 -7.02 2.62
N ARG A 581 9.57 -6.37 1.86
CA ARG A 581 9.58 -6.43 0.40
C ARG A 581 10.67 -5.59 -0.24
N GLN A 582 11.05 -4.47 0.38
CA GLN A 582 11.97 -3.50 -0.20
C GLN A 582 13.41 -3.67 0.27
N THR A 583 13.63 -4.02 1.53
CA THR A 583 14.97 -4.09 2.15
C THR A 583 15.24 -5.46 2.78
N ASN A 584 14.29 -6.39 2.73
CA ASN A 584 14.30 -7.66 3.48
C ASN A 584 14.45 -7.48 5.01
N ARG A 585 14.26 -6.26 5.52
CA ARG A 585 14.23 -5.96 6.96
C ARG A 585 12.78 -6.04 7.42
N GLU A 586 12.42 -7.11 8.13
CA GLU A 586 11.11 -7.22 8.76
C GLU A 586 11.20 -6.64 10.18
N PHE A 587 10.43 -5.58 10.45
CA PHE A 587 10.33 -4.98 11.77
C PHE A 587 9.14 -5.59 12.52
N TYR A 588 9.39 -5.95 13.77
CA TYR A 588 8.39 -6.51 14.69
C TYR A 588 8.08 -5.50 15.79
N VAL A 589 6.80 -5.22 15.98
CA VAL A 589 6.32 -4.35 17.08
C VAL A 589 5.40 -5.16 17.97
N VAL A 590 5.86 -5.38 19.21
CA VAL A 590 5.11 -6.12 20.25
C VAL A 590 4.23 -5.16 21.04
N ARG A 591 2.97 -5.53 21.23
CA ARG A 591 1.95 -4.68 21.86
C ARG A 591 1.16 -5.44 22.90
N PHE A 592 1.11 -4.89 24.11
CA PHE A 592 0.40 -5.46 25.25
C PHE A 592 -1.03 -4.93 25.31
N LEU A 593 -2.01 -5.82 25.49
CA LEU A 593 -3.39 -5.43 25.72
C LEU A 593 -3.63 -5.21 27.23
N PRO A 594 -4.42 -4.18 27.62
CA PRO A 594 -4.82 -4.01 29.02
C PRO A 594 -5.56 -5.23 29.57
N ALA A 595 -5.56 -5.42 30.90
CA ALA A 595 -6.07 -6.64 31.53
C ALA A 595 -7.51 -7.01 31.14
N ARG A 596 -8.41 -6.02 31.09
CA ARG A 596 -9.83 -6.22 30.69
C ARG A 596 -9.94 -6.68 29.23
N LEU A 597 -9.26 -5.98 28.32
CA LEU A 597 -9.24 -6.34 26.91
C LEU A 597 -8.51 -7.68 26.66
N SER A 598 -7.47 -7.98 27.43
CA SER A 598 -6.78 -9.28 27.41
C SER A 598 -7.73 -10.43 27.79
N ARG A 599 -8.51 -10.24 28.86
CA ARG A 599 -9.52 -11.22 29.28
C ARG A 599 -10.60 -11.43 28.21
N ALA A 600 -11.08 -10.33 27.63
CA ALA A 600 -12.00 -10.38 26.49
C ALA A 600 -11.38 -11.18 25.33
N MET A 601 -10.23 -10.77 24.81
CA MET A 601 -9.57 -11.43 23.69
C MET A 601 -9.32 -12.93 23.95
N TYR A 602 -8.93 -13.30 25.18
CA TYR A 602 -8.79 -14.70 25.59
C TYR A 602 -10.10 -15.48 25.47
N LEU A 603 -11.20 -14.96 26.04
CA LEU A 603 -12.53 -15.59 25.97
C LEU A 603 -12.99 -15.76 24.52
N TYR A 604 -12.73 -14.76 23.68
CA TYR A 604 -13.02 -14.84 22.25
C TYR A 604 -12.24 -15.97 21.58
N LEU A 605 -10.91 -16.03 21.75
CA LEU A 605 -10.04 -17.01 21.09
C LEU A 605 -10.29 -18.45 21.54
N VAL A 606 -10.54 -18.66 22.84
CA VAL A 606 -10.71 -19.99 23.43
C VAL A 606 -12.13 -20.55 23.19
N TYR A 607 -13.16 -19.74 23.37
CA TYR A 607 -14.55 -20.22 23.37
C TYR A 607 -15.35 -19.75 22.15
N ILE A 608 -15.56 -18.44 22.02
CA ILE A 608 -16.56 -17.89 21.08
C ILE A 608 -16.14 -18.11 19.63
N ARG A 609 -14.88 -17.81 19.29
CA ARG A 609 -14.36 -17.96 17.91
C ARG A 609 -14.52 -19.39 17.41
N ARG A 610 -14.20 -20.38 18.26
CA ARG A 610 -14.30 -21.81 17.90
C ARG A 610 -15.74 -22.25 17.68
N LEU A 611 -16.67 -21.85 18.56
CA LEU A 611 -18.10 -22.10 18.37
C LEU A 611 -18.62 -21.40 17.11
N ALA A 612 -18.27 -20.12 16.89
CA ALA A 612 -18.66 -19.37 15.70
C ALA A 612 -18.15 -20.01 14.41
N ASN A 613 -16.90 -20.47 14.38
CA ASN A 613 -16.33 -21.17 13.22
C ASN A 613 -17.04 -22.50 12.95
N LEU A 614 -17.40 -23.26 13.99
CA LEU A 614 -18.25 -24.45 13.84
C LEU A 614 -19.58 -24.10 13.20
N LEU A 615 -20.29 -23.08 13.72
CA LEU A 615 -21.60 -22.67 13.21
C LEU A 615 -21.54 -22.15 11.76
N ARG A 616 -20.49 -21.38 11.41
CA ARG A 616 -20.25 -20.90 10.04
C ARG A 616 -20.00 -22.05 9.07
N ARG A 617 -19.27 -23.10 9.48
CA ARG A 617 -19.04 -24.31 8.68
C ARG A 617 -20.33 -25.10 8.46
N GLU A 618 -21.11 -25.29 9.52
CA GLU A 618 -22.44 -25.92 9.44
C GLU A 618 -23.38 -25.14 8.52
N GLN A 619 -23.38 -23.81 8.58
CA GLN A 619 -24.19 -22.96 7.71
C GLN A 619 -23.81 -23.10 6.23
N ALA A 620 -22.50 -23.17 5.95
CA ALA A 620 -22.00 -23.38 4.59
C ALA A 620 -22.32 -24.78 4.06
N GLY A 621 -22.35 -25.81 4.91
CA GLY A 621 -22.82 -27.15 4.56
C GLY A 621 -24.34 -27.25 4.37
N HIS A 622 -25.11 -26.35 5.00
CA HIS A 622 -26.57 -26.33 4.95
C HIS A 622 -27.16 -25.57 3.75
N SER A 623 -26.45 -24.57 3.20
CA SER A 623 -26.82 -23.95 1.91
C SER A 623 -26.31 -24.81 0.76
N GLU A 624 -27.18 -25.58 0.09
CA GLU A 624 -26.86 -26.44 -1.07
C GLU A 624 -26.44 -25.68 -2.35
N ILE A 625 -25.84 -24.49 -2.25
CA ILE A 625 -25.38 -23.72 -3.40
C ILE A 625 -23.89 -23.35 -3.22
N VAL A 626 -23.07 -24.14 -3.91
CA VAL A 626 -21.82 -23.73 -4.59
C VAL A 626 -20.54 -23.68 -3.72
N GLN A 627 -19.60 -24.59 -4.02
CA GLN A 627 -18.23 -24.35 -4.54
C GLN A 627 -17.33 -25.54 -4.20
N LYS A 628 -17.23 -26.50 -5.14
CA LYS A 628 -16.04 -27.36 -5.26
C LYS A 628 -14.87 -26.46 -5.66
N GLY A 629 -14.14 -25.97 -4.67
CA GLY A 629 -13.02 -25.07 -4.84
C GLY A 629 -12.61 -24.48 -3.50
N SER A 630 -12.45 -25.30 -2.47
CA SER A 630 -11.93 -24.87 -1.17
C SER A 630 -10.58 -25.52 -0.93
N ASP A 631 -9.58 -25.11 -1.73
CA ASP A 631 -8.22 -25.04 -1.20
C ASP A 631 -8.25 -24.00 -0.07
N GLU A 632 -7.99 -24.47 1.15
CA GLU A 632 -7.62 -23.69 2.34
C GLU A 632 -8.33 -22.33 2.52
N ARG A 633 -9.55 -22.32 3.08
CA ARG A 633 -10.07 -21.09 3.70
C ARG A 633 -9.08 -20.68 4.79
N ASN A 634 -8.41 -19.52 4.67
CA ASN A 634 -7.49 -19.02 5.69
C ASN A 634 -8.26 -18.53 6.94
N GLU A 635 -8.85 -19.46 7.69
CA GLU A 635 -9.55 -19.22 8.96
C GLU A 635 -8.58 -18.86 10.10
N ARG A 636 -7.26 -18.78 9.83
CA ARG A 636 -6.25 -18.36 10.81
C ARG A 636 -6.26 -16.84 11.02
N LEU A 637 -6.69 -16.05 10.04
CA LEU A 637 -6.74 -14.59 10.19
C LEU A 637 -7.65 -14.20 11.36
N LEU A 638 -7.19 -13.32 12.24
CA LEU A 638 -7.95 -12.91 13.42
C LEU A 638 -9.27 -12.21 13.02
N PHE A 639 -9.21 -11.30 12.06
CA PHE A 639 -10.36 -10.55 11.55
C PHE A 639 -10.57 -10.83 10.06
N HIS A 640 -11.59 -11.61 9.72
CA HIS A 640 -11.81 -12.06 8.35
C HIS A 640 -13.29 -12.25 7.99
N VAL A 641 -13.57 -12.35 6.70
CA VAL A 641 -14.83 -12.85 6.13
C VAL A 641 -14.45 -13.92 5.12
N ASN A 642 -14.92 -15.17 5.33
CA ASN A 642 -14.67 -16.30 4.41
C ASN A 642 -13.18 -16.49 4.03
N GLY A 643 -12.29 -16.45 5.03
CA GLY A 643 -10.84 -16.56 4.84
C GLY A 643 -10.12 -15.35 4.24
N LYS A 644 -10.83 -14.26 3.89
CA LYS A 644 -10.21 -13.00 3.44
C LYS A 644 -10.16 -11.98 4.59
N ALA A 645 -9.02 -11.32 4.76
CA ALA A 645 -8.85 -10.26 5.76
C ALA A 645 -9.87 -9.13 5.55
N TRP A 646 -10.28 -8.46 6.62
CA TRP A 646 -11.16 -7.30 6.52
C TRP A 646 -10.51 -6.15 5.72
N SER A 647 -11.34 -5.37 5.02
CA SER A 647 -10.89 -4.15 4.34
C SER A 647 -10.52 -3.07 5.34
N THR A 648 -9.59 -2.19 4.97
CA THR A 648 -9.19 -1.05 5.81
C THR A 648 -10.37 -0.08 6.07
N SER A 649 -11.28 0.05 5.10
CA SER A 649 -12.51 0.84 5.25
C SER A 649 -13.36 0.37 6.44
N ARG A 650 -13.37 -0.93 6.74
CA ARG A 650 -14.14 -1.46 7.87
C ARG A 650 -13.66 -0.92 9.21
N LEU A 651 -12.35 -0.81 9.45
CA LEU A 651 -11.84 -0.20 10.68
C LEU A 651 -12.17 1.29 10.74
N THR A 652 -12.10 1.98 9.59
CA THR A 652 -12.55 3.38 9.49
C THR A 652 -14.01 3.51 9.90
N ASP A 653 -14.91 2.65 9.42
CA ASP A 653 -16.31 2.69 9.80
C ASP A 653 -16.55 2.39 11.28
N ILE A 654 -15.83 1.41 11.85
CA ILE A 654 -15.89 1.08 13.28
C ILE A 654 -15.49 2.30 14.11
N LEU A 655 -14.36 2.93 13.77
CA LEU A 655 -13.85 4.07 14.49
C LEU A 655 -14.75 5.30 14.34
N VAL A 656 -15.20 5.61 13.12
CA VAL A 656 -16.12 6.71 12.86
C VAL A 656 -17.42 6.55 13.67
N LYS A 657 -18.00 5.34 13.70
CA LYS A 657 -19.19 5.05 14.51
C LYS A 657 -18.93 5.25 16.00
N ALA A 658 -17.80 4.75 16.50
CA ALA A 658 -17.44 4.86 17.92
C ALA A 658 -17.19 6.31 18.33
N THR A 659 -16.38 7.07 17.58
CA THR A 659 -16.07 8.46 17.91
C THR A 659 -17.26 9.38 17.70
N SER A 660 -18.14 9.10 16.72
CA SER A 660 -19.40 9.85 16.59
C SER A 660 -20.31 9.68 17.81
N LYS A 661 -20.24 8.52 18.48
CA LYS A 661 -21.01 8.22 19.68
C LYS A 661 -20.37 8.78 20.96
N ILE A 662 -19.04 8.69 21.08
CA ILE A 662 -18.33 9.00 22.33
C ILE A 662 -17.81 10.45 22.35
N TRP A 663 -17.42 10.99 21.20
CA TRP A 663 -16.83 12.32 21.06
C TRP A 663 -17.74 13.32 20.34
N ASP A 664 -18.92 12.90 19.91
CA ASP A 664 -19.82 13.64 19.02
C ASP A 664 -19.13 14.10 17.72
N GLN A 665 -18.07 13.37 17.32
CA GLN A 665 -17.18 13.73 16.22
C GLN A 665 -16.79 12.50 15.41
N ALA A 666 -17.03 12.54 14.11
CA ALA A 666 -16.66 11.46 13.18
C ALA A 666 -15.16 11.54 12.83
N ILE A 667 -14.36 10.61 13.35
CA ILE A 667 -12.91 10.58 13.14
C ILE A 667 -12.53 9.27 12.46
N ASN A 668 -11.84 9.40 11.32
CA ASN A 668 -11.32 8.26 10.59
C ASN A 668 -9.98 7.77 11.19
N VAL A 669 -9.55 6.58 10.77
CA VAL A 669 -8.32 5.93 11.24
C VAL A 669 -7.09 6.83 11.10
N ARG A 670 -7.00 7.58 10.00
CA ARG A 670 -5.85 8.45 9.68
C ARG A 670 -5.74 9.60 10.67
N LEU A 671 -6.82 10.34 10.87
CA LEU A 671 -6.86 11.46 11.82
C LEU A 671 -6.64 10.96 13.26
N TYR A 672 -7.22 9.81 13.62
CA TYR A 672 -6.98 9.20 14.92
C TYR A 672 -5.52 8.80 15.14
N ARG A 673 -4.86 8.20 14.13
CA ARG A 673 -3.45 7.84 14.21
C ARG A 673 -2.58 9.07 14.47
N GLN A 674 -2.81 10.16 13.74
CA GLN A 674 -2.07 11.41 13.93
C GLN A 674 -2.38 12.05 15.29
N LEU A 675 -3.62 11.99 15.74
CA LEU A 675 -4.04 12.42 17.08
C LEU A 675 -3.31 11.61 18.16
N ALA A 676 -3.25 10.28 18.02
CA ALA A 676 -2.55 9.41 18.97
C ALA A 676 -1.05 9.70 19.01
N ILE A 677 -0.42 9.99 17.85
CA ILE A 677 0.99 10.44 17.79
C ILE A 677 1.12 11.77 18.56
N ALA A 678 0.30 12.76 18.27
CA ALA A 678 0.37 14.06 18.95
C ALA A 678 0.19 13.94 20.48
N ILE A 679 -0.76 13.10 20.94
CA ILE A 679 -0.97 12.80 22.36
C ILE A 679 0.27 12.13 22.96
N THR A 680 0.85 11.16 22.25
CA THR A 680 2.09 10.48 22.68
C THR A 680 3.25 11.47 22.79
N GLU A 681 3.41 12.35 21.81
CA GLU A 681 4.46 13.38 21.84
C GLU A 681 4.28 14.39 22.97
N ARG A 682 3.04 14.71 23.36
CA ARG A 682 2.75 15.64 24.45
C ARG A 682 2.91 15.01 25.83
N HIS A 683 2.36 13.82 26.04
CA HIS A 683 2.21 13.23 27.38
C HIS A 683 3.21 12.10 27.68
N VAL A 684 3.87 11.54 26.65
CA VAL A 684 4.78 10.38 26.81
C VAL A 684 6.24 10.76 26.56
N ARG A 685 6.55 11.72 25.67
CA ARG A 685 7.95 12.13 25.43
C ARG A 685 8.66 12.70 26.68
N GLU A 686 7.93 13.29 27.62
CA GLU A 686 8.53 13.74 28.90
C GLU A 686 9.00 12.56 29.78
N VAL A 687 8.57 11.33 29.49
CA VAL A 687 8.93 10.09 30.22
C VAL A 687 10.04 9.29 29.51
N HIS A 688 10.34 9.60 28.24
CA HIS A 688 11.34 8.89 27.43
C HIS A 688 12.48 9.83 27.04
N ALA A 689 13.63 9.71 27.70
CA ALA A 689 14.89 10.14 27.09
C ALA A 689 15.07 9.31 25.79
N PRO A 690 15.40 9.92 24.64
CA PRO A 690 15.65 9.17 23.42
C PRO A 690 16.83 8.22 23.66
N PHE A 691 16.58 6.92 23.46
CA PHE A 691 17.61 5.89 23.53
C PHE A 691 18.61 6.10 22.38
N ASN A 692 19.79 6.61 22.71
CA ASN A 692 20.89 6.74 21.75
C ASN A 692 21.71 5.45 21.74
N ARG A 693 21.42 4.57 20.79
CA ARG A 693 22.14 3.29 20.61
C ARG A 693 23.64 3.44 20.30
N TYR A 694 24.11 4.66 19.99
CA TYR A 694 25.49 4.97 19.60
C TYR A 694 26.27 5.75 20.67
N ASP A 695 25.67 6.03 21.83
CA ASP A 695 26.35 6.65 22.96
C ASP A 695 26.52 5.64 24.09
N ASP A 696 27.61 4.87 24.01
CA ASP A 696 28.06 3.88 24.99
C ASP A 696 29.21 4.39 25.89
N LEU A 697 29.70 5.61 25.63
CA LEU A 697 30.92 6.16 26.23
C LEU A 697 30.70 7.43 27.05
N SER A 698 29.60 8.17 26.84
CA SER A 698 29.36 9.37 27.64
C SER A 698 28.93 9.03 29.07
N SER A 699 29.10 9.99 29.98
CA SER A 699 28.60 9.86 31.35
C SER A 699 27.07 9.77 31.45
N GLY A 700 26.35 10.00 30.35
CA GLY A 700 24.89 9.85 30.23
C GLY A 700 24.47 8.62 29.40
N ALA A 701 25.42 7.78 28.96
CA ALA A 701 25.16 6.57 28.21
C ALA A 701 24.22 5.63 28.98
N ASP A 702 23.19 5.13 28.30
CA ASP A 702 22.32 4.10 28.86
C ASP A 702 23.15 2.83 29.07
N ARG A 703 23.16 2.29 30.30
CA ARG A 703 23.89 1.05 30.62
C ARG A 703 23.38 -0.15 29.80
N ASN A 704 22.20 -0.04 29.20
CA ASN A 704 21.65 -1.02 28.28
C ASN A 704 22.08 -0.83 26.83
N ALA A 705 22.79 0.25 26.47
CA ALA A 705 23.35 0.43 25.14
C ALA A 705 24.28 -0.74 24.76
N VAL A 706 25.02 -1.29 25.73
CA VAL A 706 25.88 -2.48 25.57
C VAL A 706 25.09 -3.74 25.14
N PHE A 707 23.80 -3.85 25.48
CA PHE A 707 22.96 -4.97 25.03
C PHE A 707 22.40 -4.78 23.61
N ALA A 708 22.31 -3.53 23.11
CA ALA A 708 22.02 -3.27 21.69
C ALA A 708 23.19 -3.73 20.77
N TRP A 709 24.38 -3.93 21.33
CA TRP A 709 25.51 -4.54 20.63
C TRP A 709 25.49 -6.08 20.62
N GLN A 710 24.62 -6.73 21.40
CA GLN A 710 24.42 -8.19 21.31
C GLN A 710 23.51 -8.60 20.15
N SER A 711 22.89 -7.62 19.47
CA SER A 711 21.99 -7.83 18.34
C SER A 711 22.55 -7.43 16.97
N ASP A 712 23.85 -7.14 16.83
CA ASP A 712 24.39 -6.78 15.51
C ASP A 712 25.67 -7.50 15.09
N ILE A 713 25.64 -7.81 13.79
CA ILE A 713 26.71 -8.22 12.91
C ILE A 713 27.93 -7.29 13.08
N VAL A 714 29.10 -7.90 13.09
CA VAL A 714 30.40 -7.24 12.89
C VAL A 714 30.37 -6.35 11.65
N HIS A 715 30.58 -5.04 11.83
CA HIS A 715 31.49 -4.30 10.95
C HIS A 715 32.46 -3.51 11.83
N CYS A 716 33.59 -4.15 12.13
CA CYS A 716 34.76 -3.49 12.66
C CYS A 716 35.32 -2.55 11.58
N ASN A 717 35.14 -1.24 11.73
CA ASN A 717 36.11 -0.29 11.20
C ASN A 717 37.30 -0.25 12.16
N GLY A 718 38.30 -1.08 11.87
CA GLY A 718 39.69 -0.83 12.26
C GLY A 718 39.99 -0.71 13.76
N LYS A 719 39.86 -1.82 14.50
CA LYS A 719 40.80 -2.29 15.54
C LYS A 719 40.28 -3.61 16.14
N PRO A 720 41.11 -4.63 16.38
CA PRO A 720 40.65 -5.87 16.98
C PRO A 720 40.22 -5.61 18.44
N PRO A 721 39.01 -6.02 18.88
CA PRO A 721 38.68 -5.98 20.29
C PRO A 721 39.51 -7.02 21.03
N MET A 722 40.29 -6.57 22.01
CA MET A 722 40.94 -7.43 22.99
C MET A 722 39.86 -8.26 23.71
N ALA A 723 40.09 -9.58 23.79
CA ALA A 723 39.27 -10.48 24.58
C ALA A 723 39.18 -9.99 26.03
N LEU A 724 37.98 -9.61 26.47
CA LEU A 724 37.70 -9.38 27.89
C LEU A 724 37.52 -10.75 28.57
N THR A 725 38.64 -11.31 29.00
CA THR A 725 38.71 -12.34 30.04
C THR A 725 38.50 -11.67 31.39
N GLU A 726 37.28 -11.64 31.94
CA GLU A 726 36.96 -11.71 33.38
C GLU A 726 35.46 -11.49 33.67
N PRO A 727 34.85 -12.18 34.66
CA PRO A 727 33.46 -12.00 35.02
C PRO A 727 33.26 -10.77 35.94
N ILE A 728 32.44 -9.80 35.50
CA ILE A 728 32.05 -8.64 36.30
C ILE A 728 30.94 -9.07 37.29
N ARG A 729 31.24 -9.01 38.59
CA ARG A 729 30.26 -9.15 39.68
C ARG A 729 29.46 -7.86 39.83
N PHE A 730 28.13 -7.96 39.97
CA PHE A 730 27.29 -6.84 40.41
C PHE A 730 26.85 -7.02 41.87
N ASP A 731 27.05 -5.94 42.62
CA ASP A 731 26.78 -5.79 44.05
C ASP A 731 25.30 -5.39 44.26
N SER A 732 24.63 -6.09 45.16
CA SER A 732 23.22 -5.91 45.50
C SER A 732 23.07 -4.80 46.53
N ASN A 733 22.64 -3.60 46.14
CA ASN A 733 21.95 -2.67 47.05
C ASN A 733 21.46 -1.41 46.30
N ARG A 734 20.15 -1.37 46.00
CA ARG A 734 19.24 -0.22 46.20
C ARG A 734 17.86 -0.58 45.66
N HIS A 735 16.95 -0.90 46.58
CA HIS A 735 15.52 -0.92 46.33
C HIS A 735 14.98 0.51 46.23
N SER A 736 14.15 0.76 45.22
CA SER A 736 13.13 1.81 45.26
C SER A 736 11.93 1.35 44.43
N CYS A 737 10.89 0.89 45.12
CA CYS A 737 9.55 0.65 44.59
C CYS A 737 8.94 1.95 44.05
N VAL A 738 8.31 1.89 42.87
CA VAL A 738 7.22 2.82 42.49
C VAL A 738 6.09 1.99 41.86
N LEU A 739 5.02 1.84 42.63
CA LEU A 739 3.69 1.45 42.16
C LEU A 739 3.05 2.67 41.48
N MET A 740 2.79 2.59 40.17
CA MET A 740 1.83 3.46 39.48
C MET A 740 1.04 2.62 38.49
N SER A 741 -0.22 2.37 38.86
CA SER A 741 -1.28 1.82 38.01
C SER A 741 -1.47 2.68 36.76
N GLY A 742 -1.41 2.06 35.57
CA GLY A 742 -1.98 2.65 34.36
C GLY A 742 -1.05 2.93 33.17
N LEU A 743 0.24 2.59 33.23
CA LEU A 743 1.15 2.67 32.08
C LEU A 743 2.11 1.46 32.10
N GLN A 744 1.78 0.40 31.34
CA GLN A 744 2.68 -0.73 31.10
C GLN A 744 3.51 -0.48 29.84
N LEU A 745 4.80 -0.82 29.93
CA LEU A 745 5.90 -0.63 28.96
C LEU A 745 5.49 -0.37 27.50
N VAL A 746 5.93 0.79 26.99
CA VAL A 746 5.83 1.20 25.60
C VAL A 746 6.70 0.29 24.72
N GLY A 747 6.16 -0.09 23.56
CA GLY A 747 6.65 -1.15 22.69
C GLY A 747 8.14 -1.15 22.36
N MET A 748 8.66 -2.36 22.16
CA MET A 748 10.06 -2.63 21.84
C MET A 748 10.21 -2.96 20.36
N ASN A 749 11.21 -2.34 19.72
CA ASN A 749 11.53 -2.52 18.30
C ASN A 749 12.66 -3.53 18.16
N PHE A 750 12.44 -4.59 17.36
CA PHE A 750 13.48 -5.56 16.99
C PHE A 750 13.63 -5.60 15.46
N CYS A 751 14.86 -5.43 14.97
CA CYS A 751 15.25 -5.68 13.57
C CYS A 751 15.93 -7.04 13.49
N THR A 752 15.49 -7.93 12.59
CA THR A 752 16.21 -9.19 12.34
C THR A 752 16.43 -9.46 10.86
N ASN A 753 17.61 -9.99 10.54
CA ASN A 753 18.04 -10.31 9.18
C ASN A 753 17.65 -11.73 8.72
N GLN A 754 17.04 -12.56 9.59
CA GLN A 754 16.50 -13.86 9.22
C GLN A 754 15.26 -14.19 10.06
N ALA A 755 14.22 -14.71 9.41
CA ALA A 755 12.88 -14.92 10.00
C ALA A 755 12.84 -15.90 11.20
N LYS A 756 13.86 -16.76 11.37
CA LYS A 756 13.97 -17.67 12.52
C LYS A 756 14.62 -17.02 13.74
N ASP A 757 15.57 -16.11 13.53
CA ASP A 757 16.36 -15.52 14.61
C ASP A 757 15.60 -14.42 15.36
N GLY A 758 14.63 -13.76 14.70
CA GLY A 758 13.82 -12.71 15.33
C GLY A 758 12.89 -13.15 16.44
N LEU A 759 12.27 -14.33 16.32
CA LEU A 759 11.47 -14.89 17.41
C LEU A 759 12.35 -15.38 18.56
N TYR A 760 13.56 -15.85 18.26
CA TYR A 760 14.53 -16.29 19.26
C TYR A 760 15.07 -15.10 20.09
N LEU A 761 15.46 -14.01 19.43
CA LEU A 761 15.90 -12.76 20.07
C LEU A 761 14.79 -12.12 20.94
N ILE A 762 13.55 -12.12 20.45
CA ILE A 762 12.39 -11.67 21.25
C ILE A 762 12.20 -12.59 22.46
N ALA A 763 12.30 -13.92 22.28
CA ALA A 763 12.14 -14.88 23.37
C ALA A 763 13.26 -14.78 24.43
N GLU A 764 14.52 -14.59 24.04
CA GLU A 764 15.64 -14.39 24.97
C GLU A 764 15.53 -13.07 25.74
N TYR A 765 15.17 -11.98 25.06
CA TYR A 765 14.95 -10.68 25.69
C TYR A 765 13.79 -10.72 26.69
N LEU A 766 12.68 -11.36 26.31
CA LEU A 766 11.53 -11.55 27.18
C LEU A 766 11.84 -12.49 28.36
N HIS A 767 12.70 -13.51 28.16
CA HIS A 767 13.20 -14.36 29.23
C HIS A 767 14.05 -13.59 30.25
N TYR A 768 14.87 -12.63 29.79
CA TYR A 768 15.68 -11.76 30.67
C TYR A 768 14.82 -10.84 31.54
N LEU A 769 13.75 -10.23 30.99
CA LEU A 769 12.81 -9.40 31.77
C LEU A 769 12.04 -10.17 32.85
N LYS A 770 11.96 -11.50 32.74
CA LYS A 770 11.32 -12.36 33.76
C LYS A 770 12.21 -12.61 34.98
N HIS A 771 13.51 -12.33 34.87
CA HIS A 771 14.53 -12.55 35.92
C HIS A 771 15.03 -11.27 36.59
N GLN A 772 14.57 -10.09 36.15
CA GLN A 772 14.60 -8.85 36.93
C GLN A 772 13.26 -8.66 37.65
#